data_AF-A0A957L525-F1
#
_entry.id   AF-A0A957L525-F1
#
_cell.length_a   1.000
_cell.length_b   1.000
_cell.length_c   1.000
_cell.angle_alpha   90.00
_cell.angle_beta   90.00
_cell.angle_gamma   90.00
#
_symmetry.space_group_name_H-M   'P 1'
#
loop_
_entity.id
_entity.type
_entity.pdbx_description
1 polymer ?
#
loop_
_entity_poly.entity_id
_entity_poly.type
_entity_poly.pdbx_seq_one_letter_code
_entity_poly.pdbx_strand_id
1 'polypeptide(L)'
;ALKVVAARGKLMGDLPGGSMLVIPQSEAEVRPYLTAEISMAALNGPAFCVVAGPHDAIDQLQAQLEAKEIAVRRLRTSHAFHSAMMDPMLAPFAAVVGQTKRNEPTIPYVSNVSGDWITMDQINDPQYWAQHVRSAVNFVGGLGTILATDAEVALLEVGPGRTLSTFAKQVAGPHGKTTYTSLRHPQKDIHDLAFALTTLGEMWAAGGINDWSGFYAAESRHRIPLPTYPFQHQEYWVEPGKQSYTGTAGEISLAKRPNIADWFYTPTWQQAARPTPVADAEPVKHWLFFLDEAGVGQQLATKLAVGAAVTTVQKADGYAKMADGQYTINPEEPADYLQLMRDLSQAGTLPDGIAYLWPLSDNGPLAPASAALQSAQTDAFYGQLFLAQALADQGSNTPLQWYVVSNHMQQVAGEPVVHAEKALALGPVKVIAQEYPHVCTHSVDVAWPTRTARQTSQLVDQLAAELQAGSSDEIIAYRGQSRWQQSYEALPLSEEHEAQSLLKVGGVYLITGGTGGLGLKVAEHLAETVQAKLVLTARTELPPRAGWANWLEGHKENDGISRRIRQVQALEAAGAEVLVLAADVTDREQMATVLTQTVAQFGRLDGVFHAAGGVSDAQIQLKDRQGAADVLAAKVSGTLVLAELLADIELDFLALFSSISAITGISGQIDYAAANAFLNAFAHQQMAEDGRLTIAIDWGAWQEVGMAVQTAVELGLIEDEASAIAVDYPFIDRWYEKADEDLFATRFSNEAHWLLDEHRIRGGNALIPGTGYLELVRA
;
A
#
# COMPACT_ATOMS: atom_id res chain seq x y z
N ALA A 1 2.98 12.43 -51.67
CA ALA A 1 2.50 11.68 -50.48
C ALA A 1 0.98 11.47 -50.51
N LEU A 2 0.16 12.52 -50.35
CA LEU A 2 -1.31 12.38 -50.24
C LEU A 2 -1.97 11.63 -51.41
N LYS A 3 -1.54 11.87 -52.66
CA LYS A 3 -2.02 11.13 -53.85
C LYS A 3 -1.82 9.60 -53.72
N VAL A 4 -0.66 9.17 -53.22
CA VAL A 4 -0.32 7.75 -53.04
C VAL A 4 -1.14 7.15 -51.90
N VAL A 5 -1.30 7.86 -50.78
CA VAL A 5 -2.12 7.43 -49.64
C VAL A 5 -3.59 7.27 -50.04
N ALA A 6 -4.15 8.27 -50.73
CA ALA A 6 -5.53 8.24 -51.21
C ALA A 6 -5.76 7.12 -52.24
N ALA A 7 -4.82 6.94 -53.19
CA ALA A 7 -4.90 5.85 -54.17
C ALA A 7 -4.81 4.48 -53.50
N ARG A 8 -3.91 4.31 -52.51
CA ARG A 8 -3.79 3.09 -51.72
C ARG A 8 -5.11 2.77 -51.02
N GLY A 9 -5.66 3.73 -50.28
CA GLY A 9 -6.92 3.54 -49.53
C GLY A 9 -8.09 3.18 -50.45
N LYS A 10 -8.23 3.87 -51.59
CA LYS A 10 -9.27 3.56 -52.58
C LYS A 10 -9.10 2.16 -53.17
N LEU A 11 -7.91 1.85 -53.69
CA LEU A 11 -7.63 0.57 -54.32
C LEU A 11 -7.80 -0.60 -53.35
N MET A 12 -7.43 -0.43 -52.07
CA MET A 12 -7.66 -1.43 -51.03
C MET A 12 -9.15 -1.57 -50.68
N GLY A 13 -9.89 -0.46 -50.63
CA GLY A 13 -11.33 -0.47 -50.33
C GLY A 13 -12.21 -1.05 -51.44
N ASP A 14 -11.71 -1.08 -52.68
CA ASP A 14 -12.41 -1.67 -53.84
C ASP A 14 -12.25 -3.21 -53.91
N LEU A 15 -11.45 -3.81 -53.01
CA LEU A 15 -11.21 -5.26 -52.96
C LEU A 15 -12.31 -6.00 -52.17
N PRO A 16 -12.45 -7.33 -52.36
CA PRO A 16 -13.33 -8.12 -51.53
C PRO A 16 -12.86 -8.14 -50.06
N GLY A 17 -13.82 -8.18 -49.14
CA GLY A 17 -13.55 -8.33 -47.71
C GLY A 17 -12.82 -9.63 -47.38
N GLY A 18 -12.07 -9.62 -46.28
CA GLY A 18 -11.30 -10.76 -45.81
C GLY A 18 -11.01 -10.66 -44.33
N SER A 19 -10.27 -11.62 -43.79
CA SER A 19 -9.98 -11.67 -42.35
C SER A 19 -8.50 -11.86 -42.07
N MET A 20 -8.13 -11.42 -40.87
CA MET A 20 -6.79 -11.60 -40.31
C MET A 20 -6.90 -12.24 -38.92
N LEU A 21 -6.04 -13.20 -38.65
CA LEU A 21 -6.03 -14.00 -37.43
C LEU A 21 -4.65 -13.92 -36.77
N VAL A 22 -4.64 -13.55 -35.49
CA VAL A 22 -3.45 -13.58 -34.65
C VAL A 22 -3.24 -15.00 -34.11
N ILE A 23 -2.03 -15.51 -34.25
CA ILE A 23 -1.60 -16.82 -33.78
C ILE A 23 -0.36 -16.64 -32.88
N PRO A 24 -0.42 -16.98 -31.59
CA PRO A 24 0.71 -16.85 -30.66
C PRO A 24 1.70 -18.01 -30.83
N GLN A 25 2.25 -18.15 -32.04
CA GLN A 25 3.24 -19.14 -32.41
C GLN A 25 4.31 -18.53 -33.33
N SER A 26 5.46 -19.20 -33.44
CA SER A 26 6.55 -18.79 -34.31
C SER A 26 6.23 -18.97 -35.79
N GLU A 27 6.98 -18.30 -36.68
CA GLU A 27 6.81 -18.47 -38.13
C GLU A 27 6.95 -19.94 -38.56
N ALA A 28 7.89 -20.67 -37.95
CA ALA A 28 8.14 -22.07 -38.25
C ALA A 28 6.93 -22.96 -37.92
N GLU A 29 6.23 -22.67 -36.82
CA GLU A 29 5.05 -23.39 -36.38
C GLU A 29 3.79 -23.02 -37.18
N VAL A 30 3.72 -21.77 -37.67
CA VAL A 30 2.57 -21.28 -38.46
C VAL A 30 2.68 -21.67 -39.94
N ARG A 31 3.91 -21.76 -40.48
CA ARG A 31 4.16 -22.07 -41.91
C ARG A 31 3.41 -23.31 -42.44
N PRO A 32 3.26 -24.42 -41.70
CA PRO A 32 2.48 -25.60 -42.14
C PRO A 32 0.99 -25.32 -42.38
N TYR A 33 0.43 -24.25 -41.81
CA TYR A 33 -0.98 -23.88 -41.96
C TYR A 33 -1.22 -22.90 -43.12
N LEU A 34 -0.16 -22.40 -43.76
CA LEU A 34 -0.28 -21.49 -44.91
C LEU A 34 -0.70 -22.28 -46.15
N THR A 35 -1.60 -21.68 -46.94
CA THR A 35 -2.12 -22.25 -48.18
C THR A 35 -2.01 -21.23 -49.32
N ALA A 36 -2.50 -21.57 -50.52
CA ALA A 36 -2.60 -20.59 -51.61
C ALA A 36 -3.51 -19.41 -51.24
N GLU A 37 -4.48 -19.62 -50.34
CA GLU A 37 -5.47 -18.62 -49.92
C GLU A 37 -5.10 -17.92 -48.61
N ILE A 38 -4.32 -18.58 -47.74
CA ILE A 38 -3.89 -18.04 -46.45
C ILE A 38 -2.42 -17.63 -46.52
N SER A 39 -2.18 -16.32 -46.44
CA SER A 39 -0.84 -15.74 -46.43
C SER A 39 -0.38 -15.37 -45.02
N MET A 40 0.93 -15.43 -44.79
CA MET A 40 1.55 -14.73 -43.66
C MET A 40 1.41 -13.22 -43.88
N ALA A 41 0.82 -12.53 -42.91
CA ALA A 41 0.52 -11.10 -42.99
C ALA A 41 1.43 -10.24 -42.10
N ALA A 42 1.83 -10.74 -40.93
CA ALA A 42 2.79 -10.06 -40.07
C ALA A 42 3.60 -11.03 -39.20
N LEU A 43 4.86 -10.69 -38.97
CA LEU A 43 5.78 -11.33 -38.03
C LEU A 43 6.11 -10.29 -36.96
N ASN A 44 5.37 -10.31 -35.85
CA ASN A 44 5.43 -9.25 -34.83
C ASN A 44 6.41 -9.59 -33.69
N GLY A 45 6.68 -10.87 -33.44
CA GLY A 45 7.63 -11.31 -32.43
C GLY A 45 8.03 -12.77 -32.60
N PRO A 46 8.96 -13.30 -31.77
CA PRO A 46 9.50 -14.66 -31.90
C PRO A 46 8.43 -15.76 -31.89
N ALA A 47 7.33 -15.53 -31.16
CA ALA A 47 6.18 -16.43 -31.07
C ALA A 47 4.86 -15.69 -31.31
N PHE A 48 4.82 -14.74 -32.26
CA PHE A 48 3.62 -13.94 -32.52
C PHE A 48 3.47 -13.60 -34.01
N CYS A 49 2.62 -14.36 -34.70
CA CYS A 49 2.35 -14.20 -36.13
C CYS A 49 0.91 -13.75 -36.40
N VAL A 50 0.68 -13.16 -37.56
CA VAL A 50 -0.65 -12.87 -38.09
C VAL A 50 -0.77 -13.45 -39.48
N VAL A 51 -1.85 -14.18 -39.73
CA VAL A 51 -2.20 -14.71 -41.05
C VAL A 51 -3.42 -13.99 -41.61
N ALA A 52 -3.57 -13.97 -42.92
CA ALA A 52 -4.67 -13.29 -43.59
C ALA A 52 -5.13 -14.03 -44.85
N GLY A 53 -6.44 -14.02 -45.09
CA GLY A 53 -7.06 -14.67 -46.25
C GLY A 53 -8.58 -14.48 -46.29
N PRO A 54 -9.28 -15.19 -47.18
CA PRO A 54 -10.75 -15.18 -47.25
C PRO A 54 -11.37 -15.56 -45.91
N HIS A 55 -12.58 -15.03 -45.62
CA HIS A 55 -13.28 -15.27 -44.36
C HIS A 55 -13.36 -16.77 -44.03
N ASP A 56 -13.87 -17.57 -44.97
CA ASP A 56 -14.08 -19.02 -44.78
C ASP A 56 -12.77 -19.79 -44.52
N ALA A 57 -11.69 -19.42 -45.21
CA ALA A 57 -10.39 -20.05 -45.03
C ALA A 57 -9.80 -19.73 -43.64
N ILE A 58 -9.97 -18.50 -43.17
CA ILE A 58 -9.55 -18.08 -41.82
C ILE A 58 -10.42 -18.72 -40.74
N ASP A 59 -11.73 -18.88 -40.97
CA ASP A 59 -12.64 -19.54 -40.02
C ASP A 59 -12.29 -21.03 -39.85
N GLN A 60 -11.96 -21.71 -40.95
CA GLN A 60 -11.49 -23.09 -40.92
C GLN A 60 -10.16 -23.22 -40.16
N LEU A 61 -9.21 -22.32 -40.42
CA LEU A 61 -7.93 -22.32 -39.72
C LEU A 61 -8.09 -22.03 -38.23
N GLN A 62 -8.95 -21.08 -37.87
CA GLN A 62 -9.28 -20.77 -36.48
C GLN A 62 -9.81 -22.02 -35.76
N ALA A 63 -10.82 -22.70 -36.34
CA ALA A 63 -11.37 -23.91 -35.76
C ALA A 63 -10.32 -25.04 -35.64
N GLN A 64 -9.43 -25.17 -36.64
CA GLN A 64 -8.34 -26.16 -36.62
C GLN A 64 -7.33 -25.89 -35.49
N LEU A 65 -6.99 -24.62 -35.23
CA LEU A 65 -6.05 -24.22 -34.19
C LEU A 65 -6.68 -24.32 -32.79
N GLU A 66 -7.94 -23.92 -32.64
CA GLU A 66 -8.70 -24.06 -31.39
C GLU A 66 -8.89 -25.53 -31.01
N ALA A 67 -9.10 -26.44 -31.98
CA ALA A 67 -9.15 -27.88 -31.74
C ALA A 67 -7.81 -28.47 -31.26
N LYS A 68 -6.71 -27.75 -31.44
CA LYS A 68 -5.38 -28.07 -30.91
C LYS A 68 -5.03 -27.25 -29.66
N GLU A 69 -6.02 -26.61 -29.04
CA GLU A 69 -5.89 -25.78 -27.84
C GLU A 69 -4.94 -24.56 -28.02
N ILE A 70 -4.76 -24.09 -29.27
CA ILE A 70 -3.99 -22.89 -29.57
C ILE A 70 -4.95 -21.68 -29.54
N ALA A 71 -4.80 -20.82 -28.55
CA ALA A 71 -5.61 -19.63 -28.40
C ALA A 71 -5.32 -18.60 -29.50
N VAL A 72 -6.29 -18.34 -30.38
CA VAL A 72 -6.16 -17.39 -31.49
C VAL A 72 -7.11 -16.20 -31.33
N ARG A 73 -6.83 -15.09 -32.03
CA ARG A 73 -7.67 -13.88 -31.97
C ARG A 73 -7.86 -13.25 -33.33
N ARG A 74 -9.12 -13.05 -33.74
CA ARG A 74 -9.45 -12.35 -34.99
C ARG A 74 -9.22 -10.84 -34.85
N LEU A 75 -8.57 -10.22 -35.84
CA LEU A 75 -8.37 -8.77 -35.88
C LEU A 75 -9.60 -8.07 -36.45
N ARG A 76 -9.96 -6.93 -35.86
CA ARG A 76 -11.03 -6.06 -36.35
C ARG A 76 -10.54 -5.28 -37.57
N THR A 77 -10.61 -5.90 -38.73
CA THR A 77 -10.19 -5.35 -40.03
C THR A 77 -11.25 -5.69 -41.08
N SER A 78 -11.38 -4.85 -42.10
CA SER A 78 -12.36 -5.07 -43.17
C SER A 78 -11.83 -5.99 -44.29
N HIS A 79 -10.51 -6.11 -44.43
CA HIS A 79 -9.86 -6.84 -45.51
C HIS A 79 -8.67 -7.65 -44.99
N ALA A 80 -8.28 -8.68 -45.74
CA ALA A 80 -7.09 -9.48 -45.49
C ALA A 80 -5.83 -8.78 -46.02
N PHE A 81 -5.35 -7.78 -45.29
CA PHE A 81 -4.14 -7.04 -45.67
C PHE A 81 -2.89 -7.93 -45.69
N HIS A 82 -1.89 -7.58 -46.50
CA HIS A 82 -0.64 -8.34 -46.62
C HIS A 82 -0.85 -9.81 -47.05
N SER A 83 -1.79 -10.05 -47.97
CA SER A 83 -2.16 -11.37 -48.47
C SER A 83 -2.39 -11.40 -49.98
N ALA A 84 -2.57 -12.61 -50.54
CA ALA A 84 -2.93 -12.83 -51.95
C ALA A 84 -4.19 -12.06 -52.37
N MET A 85 -5.07 -11.70 -51.42
CA MET A 85 -6.26 -10.90 -51.72
C MET A 85 -5.92 -9.47 -52.18
N MET A 86 -4.68 -9.00 -51.96
CA MET A 86 -4.20 -7.71 -52.43
C MET A 86 -3.69 -7.74 -53.88
N ASP A 87 -3.53 -8.91 -54.50
CA ASP A 87 -2.96 -9.06 -55.84
C ASP A 87 -3.64 -8.17 -56.91
N PRO A 88 -4.99 -7.99 -56.93
CA PRO A 88 -5.64 -7.17 -57.96
C PRO A 88 -5.26 -5.68 -57.93
N MET A 89 -4.84 -5.16 -56.77
CA MET A 89 -4.47 -3.75 -56.65
C MET A 89 -3.00 -3.45 -56.94
N LEU A 90 -2.14 -4.46 -57.06
CA LEU A 90 -0.68 -4.28 -57.09
C LEU A 90 -0.22 -3.48 -58.32
N ALA A 91 -0.65 -3.87 -59.52
CA ALA A 91 -0.27 -3.18 -60.75
C ALA A 91 -0.83 -1.74 -60.83
N PRO A 92 -2.12 -1.49 -60.52
CA PRO A 92 -2.65 -0.13 -60.40
C PRO A 92 -1.89 0.72 -59.39
N PHE A 93 -1.53 0.15 -58.24
CA PHE A 93 -0.81 0.86 -57.19
C PHE A 93 0.63 1.20 -57.61
N ALA A 94 1.36 0.24 -58.20
CA ALA A 94 2.69 0.47 -58.77
C ALA A 94 2.68 1.59 -59.82
N ALA A 95 1.66 1.66 -60.67
CA ALA A 95 1.52 2.73 -61.66
C ALA A 95 1.36 4.12 -61.01
N VAL A 96 0.57 4.23 -59.93
CA VAL A 96 0.42 5.48 -59.19
C VAL A 96 1.72 5.88 -58.48
N VAL A 97 2.40 4.90 -57.87
CA VAL A 97 3.69 5.11 -57.21
C VAL A 97 4.72 5.58 -58.24
N GLY A 98 4.80 4.96 -59.43
CA GLY A 98 5.72 5.34 -60.52
C GLY A 98 5.59 6.79 -61.00
N GLN A 99 4.43 7.42 -60.82
CA GLN A 99 4.20 8.83 -61.16
C GLN A 99 4.66 9.82 -60.08
N THR A 100 5.13 9.32 -58.93
CA THR A 100 5.51 10.16 -57.78
C THR A 100 7.02 10.26 -57.67
N LYS A 101 7.55 11.49 -57.56
CA LYS A 101 8.97 11.72 -57.29
C LYS A 101 9.32 11.15 -55.91
N ARG A 102 10.41 10.37 -55.84
CA ARG A 102 10.97 9.79 -54.62
C ARG A 102 12.37 10.35 -54.41
N ASN A 103 12.68 10.74 -53.19
CA ASN A 103 13.98 11.29 -52.81
C ASN A 103 14.62 10.33 -51.80
N GLU A 104 15.94 10.47 -51.63
CA GLU A 104 16.67 9.80 -50.57
C GLU A 104 16.13 10.19 -49.18
N PRO A 105 15.95 9.23 -48.26
CA PRO A 105 15.41 9.52 -46.95
C PRO A 105 16.44 10.25 -46.09
N THR A 106 16.05 11.38 -45.51
CA THR A 106 16.89 12.10 -44.54
C THR A 106 16.85 11.47 -43.15
N ILE A 107 15.85 10.61 -42.89
CA ILE A 107 15.74 9.78 -41.69
C ILE A 107 15.79 8.33 -42.17
N PRO A 108 16.87 7.57 -41.87
CA PRO A 108 16.97 6.17 -42.22
C PRO A 108 15.80 5.36 -41.65
N TYR A 109 15.29 4.39 -42.42
CA TYR A 109 14.24 3.48 -41.95
C TYR A 109 14.49 2.05 -42.43
N VAL A 110 13.96 1.10 -41.69
CA VAL A 110 14.05 -0.33 -42.00
C VAL A 110 12.84 -0.76 -42.82
N SER A 111 13.09 -1.54 -43.87
CA SER A 111 12.03 -2.11 -44.70
C SER A 111 11.32 -3.23 -43.96
N ASN A 112 10.00 -3.14 -43.80
CA ASN A 112 9.19 -4.24 -43.29
C ASN A 112 9.04 -5.41 -44.26
N VAL A 113 9.57 -5.32 -45.49
CA VAL A 113 9.57 -6.44 -46.44
C VAL A 113 10.84 -7.28 -46.27
N SER A 114 12.01 -6.66 -46.24
CA SER A 114 13.28 -7.37 -46.05
C SER A 114 13.63 -7.60 -44.58
N GLY A 115 13.14 -6.75 -43.68
CA GLY A 115 13.63 -6.69 -42.29
C GLY A 115 14.99 -5.98 -42.15
N ASP A 116 15.50 -5.34 -43.20
CA ASP A 116 16.81 -4.68 -43.24
C ASP A 116 16.69 -3.22 -43.72
N TRP A 117 17.73 -2.42 -43.57
CA TRP A 117 17.79 -1.02 -44.02
C TRP A 117 17.36 -0.89 -45.48
N ILE A 118 16.46 0.06 -45.75
CA ILE A 118 15.97 0.32 -47.10
C ILE A 118 17.10 0.85 -48.00
N THR A 119 17.13 0.40 -49.25
CA THR A 119 18.07 0.89 -50.27
C THR A 119 17.41 1.87 -51.25
N MET A 120 18.22 2.69 -51.92
CA MET A 120 17.73 3.61 -52.96
C MET A 120 17.14 2.88 -54.17
N ASP A 121 17.64 1.69 -54.50
CA ASP A 121 17.09 0.86 -55.58
C ASP A 121 15.67 0.40 -55.24
N GLN A 122 15.45 -0.07 -54.01
CA GLN A 122 14.12 -0.43 -53.51
C GLN A 122 13.18 0.77 -53.44
N ILE A 123 13.66 1.93 -52.99
CA ILE A 123 12.85 3.16 -52.96
C ILE A 123 12.42 3.53 -54.38
N ASN A 124 13.35 3.52 -55.33
CA ASN A 124 13.10 3.96 -56.70
C ASN A 124 12.24 2.99 -57.51
N ASP A 125 12.16 1.72 -57.13
CA ASP A 125 11.33 0.71 -57.78
C ASP A 125 9.86 0.79 -57.34
N PRO A 126 8.91 1.14 -58.22
CA PRO A 126 7.49 1.10 -57.89
C PRO A 126 6.97 -0.29 -57.51
N GLN A 127 7.62 -1.36 -57.97
CA GLN A 127 7.20 -2.73 -57.66
C GLN A 127 7.51 -3.12 -56.22
N TYR A 128 8.57 -2.59 -55.61
CA TYR A 128 8.82 -2.76 -54.18
C TYR A 128 7.63 -2.27 -53.34
N TRP A 129 7.03 -1.14 -53.70
CA TRP A 129 5.87 -0.59 -52.97
C TRP A 129 4.60 -1.41 -53.16
N ALA A 130 4.40 -1.99 -54.34
CA ALA A 130 3.32 -2.96 -54.56
C ALA A 130 3.57 -4.23 -53.75
N GLN A 131 4.79 -4.77 -53.78
CA GLN A 131 5.18 -5.90 -52.96
C GLN A 131 4.98 -5.64 -51.47
N HIS A 132 5.28 -4.44 -50.97
CA HIS A 132 5.04 -4.06 -49.58
C HIS A 132 3.56 -4.14 -49.17
N VAL A 133 2.61 -3.93 -50.08
CA VAL A 133 1.17 -4.12 -49.80
C VAL A 133 0.81 -5.60 -49.67
N ARG A 134 1.56 -6.47 -50.37
CA ARG A 134 1.30 -7.91 -50.50
C ARG A 134 2.06 -8.78 -49.51
N SER A 135 3.31 -8.45 -49.22
CA SER A 135 4.22 -9.23 -48.37
C SER A 135 3.93 -9.03 -46.89
N ALA A 136 4.29 -10.03 -46.09
CA ALA A 136 4.19 -9.98 -44.63
C ALA A 136 4.98 -8.79 -44.07
N VAL A 137 4.44 -8.15 -43.03
CA VAL A 137 5.15 -7.13 -42.26
C VAL A 137 6.16 -7.81 -41.33
N ASN A 138 7.44 -7.77 -41.69
CA ASN A 138 8.53 -8.35 -40.90
C ASN A 138 9.01 -7.37 -39.80
N PHE A 139 8.15 -7.12 -38.81
CA PHE A 139 8.46 -6.20 -37.70
C PHE A 139 9.58 -6.75 -36.81
N VAL A 140 9.54 -8.06 -36.49
CA VAL A 140 10.57 -8.71 -35.66
C VAL A 140 11.96 -8.63 -36.29
N GLY A 141 12.08 -8.92 -37.60
CA GLY A 141 13.35 -8.79 -38.31
C GLY A 141 13.81 -7.34 -38.39
N GLY A 142 12.87 -6.42 -38.65
CA GLY A 142 13.19 -5.01 -38.74
C GLY A 142 13.71 -4.43 -37.42
N LEU A 143 13.11 -4.83 -36.31
CA LEU A 143 13.59 -4.45 -34.98
C LEU A 143 14.94 -5.09 -34.66
N GLY A 144 15.16 -6.36 -35.05
CA GLY A 144 16.46 -7.01 -34.94
C GLY A 144 17.58 -6.20 -35.61
N THR A 145 17.33 -5.66 -36.81
CA THR A 145 18.28 -4.80 -37.52
C THR A 145 18.58 -3.49 -36.78
N ILE A 146 17.57 -2.87 -36.16
CA ILE A 146 17.75 -1.64 -35.35
C ILE A 146 18.57 -1.95 -34.09
N LEU A 147 18.22 -3.04 -33.39
CA LEU A 147 18.85 -3.44 -32.13
C LEU A 147 20.26 -4.02 -32.31
N ALA A 148 20.61 -4.48 -33.52
CA ALA A 148 21.96 -4.96 -33.83
C ALA A 148 23.00 -3.82 -33.95
N THR A 149 22.60 -2.56 -33.86
CA THR A 149 23.53 -1.43 -33.87
C THR A 149 24.18 -1.24 -32.49
N ASP A 150 25.47 -0.87 -32.45
CA ASP A 150 26.20 -0.59 -31.19
C ASP A 150 25.73 0.70 -30.49
N ALA A 151 24.71 1.39 -31.03
CA ALA A 151 24.19 2.63 -30.47
C ALA A 151 23.23 2.36 -29.29
N GLU A 152 23.17 3.31 -28.35
CA GLU A 152 22.06 3.39 -27.41
C GLU A 152 20.83 3.93 -28.14
N VAL A 153 19.89 3.03 -28.44
CA VAL A 153 18.67 3.37 -29.17
C VAL A 153 17.49 3.36 -28.20
N ALA A 154 16.81 4.50 -28.05
CA ALA A 154 15.49 4.57 -27.45
C ALA A 154 14.41 4.32 -28.52
N LEU A 155 13.39 3.52 -28.18
CA LEU A 155 12.30 3.19 -29.11
C LEU A 155 11.04 3.96 -28.72
N LEU A 156 10.46 4.72 -29.66
CA LEU A 156 9.20 5.45 -29.44
C LEU A 156 8.09 4.88 -30.33
N GLU A 157 7.04 4.33 -29.72
CA GLU A 157 5.81 3.94 -30.40
C GLU A 157 4.95 5.18 -30.68
N VAL A 158 4.74 5.48 -31.96
CA VAL A 158 3.89 6.60 -32.41
C VAL A 158 2.48 6.09 -32.69
N GLY A 159 1.60 6.18 -31.70
CA GLY A 159 0.21 5.73 -31.80
C GLY A 159 -0.44 5.50 -30.44
N PRO A 160 -1.78 5.38 -30.40
CA PRO A 160 -2.48 5.08 -29.15
C PRO A 160 -2.23 3.64 -28.73
N GLY A 161 -1.69 3.44 -27.53
CA GLY A 161 -1.48 2.12 -26.93
C GLY A 161 -0.02 1.76 -26.74
N ARG A 162 0.25 0.46 -26.57
CA ARG A 162 1.57 -0.08 -26.18
C ARG A 162 1.96 -1.35 -26.94
N THR A 163 1.27 -1.65 -28.04
CA THR A 163 1.36 -2.97 -28.68
C THR A 163 2.72 -3.18 -29.32
N LEU A 164 3.23 -2.19 -30.06
CA LEU A 164 4.55 -2.29 -30.68
C LEU A 164 5.65 -2.26 -29.63
N SER A 165 5.45 -1.50 -28.55
CA SER A 165 6.36 -1.45 -27.40
C SER A 165 6.47 -2.81 -26.71
N THR A 166 5.33 -3.52 -26.52
CA THR A 166 5.33 -4.89 -25.98
C THR A 166 6.12 -5.85 -26.87
N PHE A 167 5.91 -5.82 -28.19
CA PHE A 167 6.69 -6.64 -29.12
C PHE A 167 8.17 -6.27 -29.09
N ALA A 168 8.48 -4.98 -28.95
CA ALA A 168 9.86 -4.53 -28.90
C ALA A 168 10.62 -5.06 -27.69
N LYS A 169 9.99 -5.03 -26.51
CA LYS A 169 10.54 -5.64 -25.28
C LYS A 169 10.78 -7.13 -25.44
N GLN A 170 9.87 -7.86 -26.08
CA GLN A 170 10.01 -9.30 -26.31
C GLN A 170 11.22 -9.65 -27.19
N VAL A 171 11.54 -8.81 -28.17
CA VAL A 171 12.70 -9.03 -29.06
C VAL A 171 14.01 -8.59 -28.39
N ALA A 172 13.98 -7.52 -27.59
CA ALA A 172 15.17 -6.98 -26.94
C ALA A 172 15.68 -7.81 -25.74
N GLY A 173 14.82 -8.64 -25.12
CA GLY A 173 15.18 -9.50 -24.00
C GLY A 173 15.30 -8.77 -22.64
N PRO A 174 15.79 -9.46 -21.58
CA PRO A 174 15.81 -8.95 -20.20
C PRO A 174 16.69 -7.70 -19.99
N HIS A 175 17.70 -7.51 -20.84
CA HIS A 175 18.59 -6.34 -20.83
C HIS A 175 18.20 -5.31 -21.92
N GLY A 176 16.94 -5.35 -22.36
CA GLY A 176 16.46 -4.64 -23.53
C GLY A 176 16.40 -3.12 -23.36
N LYS A 177 16.57 -2.41 -24.48
CA LYS A 177 16.58 -0.94 -24.58
C LYS A 177 15.23 -0.30 -24.20
N THR A 178 15.26 0.96 -23.75
CA THR A 178 14.08 1.70 -23.26
C THR A 178 13.04 1.96 -24.35
N THR A 179 11.78 1.65 -24.05
CA THR A 179 10.62 1.87 -24.95
C THR A 179 9.65 2.90 -24.39
N TYR A 180 9.17 3.80 -25.23
CA TYR A 180 8.25 4.90 -24.92
C TYR A 180 7.02 4.87 -25.82
N THR A 181 5.93 5.53 -25.41
CA THR A 181 4.68 5.62 -26.19
C THR A 181 4.26 7.08 -26.33
N SER A 182 3.99 7.57 -27.54
CA SER A 182 3.71 9.00 -27.77
C SER A 182 2.26 9.42 -27.47
N LEU A 183 1.32 8.47 -27.44
CA LEU A 183 -0.10 8.72 -27.18
C LEU A 183 -0.63 7.72 -26.16
N ARG A 184 -1.52 8.19 -25.27
CA ARG A 184 -2.12 7.32 -24.26
C ARG A 184 -3.00 6.25 -24.89
N HIS A 185 -3.22 5.19 -24.12
CA HIS A 185 -4.29 4.25 -24.45
C HIS A 185 -5.66 4.94 -24.26
N PRO A 186 -6.67 4.71 -25.13
CA PRO A 186 -7.97 5.38 -25.02
C PRO A 186 -8.71 5.19 -23.68
N GLN A 187 -8.39 4.12 -22.94
CA GLN A 187 -8.97 3.79 -21.64
C GLN A 187 -8.24 4.44 -20.45
N LYS A 188 -7.07 5.08 -20.66
CA LYS A 188 -6.39 5.82 -19.60
C LYS A 188 -6.99 7.22 -19.49
N ASP A 189 -7.44 7.59 -18.30
CA ASP A 189 -8.00 8.91 -18.01
C ASP A 189 -6.89 9.92 -17.70
N ILE A 190 -6.20 10.38 -18.75
CA ILE A 190 -5.16 11.41 -18.68
C ILE A 190 -5.27 12.30 -19.93
N HIS A 191 -4.95 13.58 -19.80
CA HIS A 191 -4.96 14.49 -20.95
C HIS A 191 -3.85 14.13 -21.96
N ASP A 192 -4.17 14.10 -23.26
CA ASP A 192 -3.24 13.65 -24.32
C ASP A 192 -1.93 14.46 -24.33
N LEU A 193 -2.03 15.79 -24.16
CA LEU A 193 -0.85 16.65 -24.08
C LEU A 193 -0.02 16.39 -22.82
N ALA A 194 -0.66 16.09 -21.69
CA ALA A 194 0.06 15.81 -20.45
C ALA A 194 0.85 14.51 -20.59
N PHE A 195 0.22 13.47 -21.14
CA PHE A 195 0.88 12.21 -21.43
C PHE A 195 2.07 12.38 -22.40
N ALA A 196 1.87 13.10 -23.50
CA ALA A 196 2.94 13.36 -24.47
C ALA A 196 4.11 14.15 -23.86
N LEU A 197 3.82 15.16 -23.02
CA LEU A 197 4.84 15.93 -22.30
C LEU A 197 5.59 15.08 -21.28
N THR A 198 4.90 14.21 -20.55
CA THR A 198 5.52 13.25 -19.62
C THR A 198 6.48 12.33 -20.38
N THR A 199 6.04 11.72 -21.49
CA THR A 199 6.91 10.86 -22.31
C THR A 199 8.11 11.61 -22.87
N LEU A 200 7.93 12.85 -23.34
CA LEU A 200 9.06 13.70 -23.77
C LEU A 200 10.03 13.98 -22.62
N GLY A 201 9.52 14.18 -21.40
CA GLY A 201 10.32 14.34 -20.19
C GLY A 201 11.11 13.09 -19.82
N GLU A 202 10.48 11.91 -19.86
CA GLU A 202 11.12 10.62 -19.61
C GLU A 202 12.22 10.31 -20.64
N MET A 203 11.96 10.61 -21.92
CA MET A 203 12.97 10.50 -22.98
C MET A 203 14.14 11.45 -22.75
N TRP A 204 13.87 12.70 -22.33
CA TRP A 204 14.92 13.67 -22.00
C TRP A 204 15.76 13.22 -20.79
N ALA A 205 15.12 12.69 -19.76
CA ALA A 205 15.78 12.16 -18.57
C ALA A 205 16.70 10.97 -18.91
N ALA A 206 16.32 10.14 -19.88
CA ALA A 206 17.15 9.05 -20.40
C ALA A 206 18.25 9.51 -21.38
N GLY A 207 18.55 10.81 -21.46
CA GLY A 207 19.59 11.37 -22.32
C GLY A 207 19.14 11.71 -23.75
N GLY A 208 17.85 11.63 -24.04
CA GLY A 208 17.28 12.02 -25.33
C GLY A 208 17.42 13.52 -25.61
N ILE A 209 17.85 13.86 -26.83
CA ILE A 209 17.99 15.26 -27.26
C ILE A 209 16.65 15.77 -27.80
N ASN A 210 15.96 16.60 -27.01
CA ASN A 210 14.72 17.26 -27.41
C ASN A 210 14.98 18.69 -27.92
N ASP A 211 14.43 19.03 -29.09
CA ASP A 211 14.42 20.42 -29.59
C ASP A 211 13.29 21.23 -28.92
N TRP A 212 13.57 21.70 -27.71
CA TRP A 212 12.65 22.58 -26.97
C TRP A 212 12.41 23.91 -27.68
N SER A 213 13.34 24.36 -28.52
CA SER A 213 13.18 25.61 -29.27
C SER A 213 12.12 25.47 -30.37
N GLY A 214 12.11 24.33 -31.07
CA GLY A 214 11.08 23.95 -32.02
C GLY A 214 9.74 23.67 -31.37
N PHE A 215 9.73 22.97 -30.22
CA PHE A 215 8.50 22.63 -29.49
C PHE A 215 7.68 23.88 -29.11
N TYR A 216 8.35 24.92 -28.62
CA TYR A 216 7.71 26.18 -28.22
C TYR A 216 7.66 27.25 -29.33
N ALA A 217 8.01 26.92 -30.58
CA ALA A 217 8.17 27.92 -31.65
C ALA A 217 6.90 28.73 -31.96
N ALA A 218 5.72 28.16 -31.73
CA ALA A 218 4.42 28.81 -31.95
C ALA A 218 3.84 29.45 -30.67
N GLU A 219 4.58 29.45 -29.56
CA GLU A 219 4.08 29.88 -28.25
C GLU A 219 4.92 31.03 -27.67
N SER A 220 4.25 32.08 -27.19
CA SER A 220 4.88 33.13 -26.39
C SER A 220 4.88 32.72 -24.92
N ARG A 221 5.91 32.00 -24.48
CA ARG A 221 6.10 31.62 -23.07
C ARG A 221 6.94 32.66 -22.34
N HIS A 222 6.50 33.07 -21.15
CA HIS A 222 7.35 33.82 -20.23
C HIS A 222 8.41 32.88 -19.66
N ARG A 223 9.60 32.87 -20.28
CA ARG A 223 10.74 32.14 -19.75
C ARG A 223 11.18 32.83 -18.46
N ILE A 224 11.03 32.14 -17.35
CA ILE A 224 11.59 32.59 -16.08
C ILE A 224 13.07 32.20 -16.11
N PRO A 225 14.00 33.16 -16.07
CA PRO A 225 15.41 32.83 -15.98
C PRO A 225 15.63 32.14 -14.64
N LEU A 226 15.92 30.83 -14.70
CA LEU A 226 16.56 30.16 -13.57
C LEU A 226 18.01 30.67 -13.48
N PRO A 227 18.57 30.87 -12.28
CA PRO A 227 19.94 31.36 -12.14
C PRO A 227 20.91 30.47 -12.91
N THR A 228 21.69 31.04 -13.83
CA THR A 228 22.67 30.31 -14.66
C THR A 228 24.02 30.10 -13.96
N TYR A 229 24.05 30.17 -12.63
CA TYR A 229 25.29 30.22 -11.85
C TYR A 229 25.22 29.26 -10.66
N PRO A 230 26.22 28.38 -10.45
CA PRO A 230 26.34 27.63 -9.21
C PRO A 230 26.87 28.58 -8.12
N PHE A 231 26.10 28.76 -7.05
CA PHE A 231 26.50 29.38 -5.78
C PHE A 231 27.07 30.80 -5.85
N GLN A 232 26.20 31.80 -5.66
CA GLN A 232 26.56 33.20 -5.41
C GLN A 232 27.52 33.34 -4.20
N HIS A 233 28.75 33.86 -4.39
CA HIS A 233 29.77 34.05 -3.34
C HIS A 233 29.48 35.23 -2.39
N GLN A 234 28.21 35.48 -2.07
CA GLN A 234 27.87 36.31 -0.92
C GLN A 234 27.51 35.39 0.22
N GLU A 235 28.36 35.38 1.24
CA GLU A 235 28.14 34.63 2.47
C GLU A 235 26.88 35.14 3.17
N TYR A 236 25.81 34.35 3.10
CA TYR A 236 24.66 34.43 4.00
C TYR A 236 24.74 33.24 4.95
N TRP A 237 25.70 33.24 5.87
CA TRP A 237 25.70 32.27 6.96
C TRP A 237 24.54 32.59 7.90
N VAL A 238 23.70 31.58 8.14
CA VAL A 238 23.07 31.45 9.45
C VAL A 238 24.18 31.06 10.41
N GLU A 239 24.61 32.00 11.24
CA GLU A 239 25.65 31.77 12.25
C GLU A 239 25.34 30.51 13.09
N PRO A 240 26.34 29.65 13.38
CA PRO A 240 26.13 28.43 14.15
C PRO A 240 25.44 28.73 15.48
N GLY A 241 24.25 28.15 15.67
CA GLY A 241 23.54 28.23 16.94
C GLY A 241 24.34 27.58 18.05
N LYS A 242 24.59 28.30 19.16
CA LYS A 242 25.08 27.70 20.39
C LYS A 242 24.05 26.70 20.93
N GLN A 243 24.55 25.54 21.39
CA GLN A 243 23.79 24.43 21.95
C GLN A 243 22.68 24.89 22.91
N SER A 244 21.47 24.40 22.64
CA SER A 244 20.41 24.31 23.64
C SER A 244 19.52 23.13 23.27
N TYR A 245 20.05 21.93 23.44
CA TYR A 245 19.27 20.70 23.58
C TYR A 245 19.90 19.88 24.71
N THR A 246 19.19 19.82 25.84
CA THR A 246 19.50 19.00 27.02
C THR A 246 18.61 17.75 27.00
N GLY A 247 18.67 17.01 25.91
CA GLY A 247 18.04 15.70 25.79
C GLY A 247 19.06 14.78 25.13
N THR A 248 19.74 13.96 25.92
CA THR A 248 20.57 12.89 25.40
C THR A 248 19.68 11.95 24.60
N ALA A 249 19.72 12.04 23.28
CA ALA A 249 19.50 10.87 22.44
C ALA A 249 20.63 9.89 22.81
N GLY A 250 20.40 9.10 23.86
CA GLY A 250 21.22 7.94 24.12
C GLY A 250 21.17 7.09 22.87
N GLU A 251 22.31 6.59 22.43
CA GLU A 251 22.39 5.53 21.41
C GLU A 251 21.33 4.48 21.74
N ILE A 252 20.24 4.44 20.97
CA ILE A 252 19.27 3.35 21.06
C ILE A 252 19.97 2.16 20.40
N SER A 253 20.76 1.46 21.22
CA SER A 253 21.27 0.16 20.89
C SER A 253 20.09 -0.80 20.87
N LEU A 254 19.74 -1.35 19.70
CA LEU A 254 18.85 -2.52 19.56
C LEU A 254 19.55 -3.80 20.08
N ALA A 255 20.30 -3.68 21.18
CA ALA A 255 20.90 -4.82 21.85
C ALA A 255 19.79 -5.63 22.51
N LYS A 256 19.70 -6.91 22.10
CA LYS A 256 18.89 -7.91 22.79
C LYS A 256 19.25 -7.90 24.27
N ARG A 257 18.27 -7.63 25.14
CA ARG A 257 18.45 -7.82 26.59
C ARG A 257 18.74 -9.31 26.83
N PRO A 258 19.84 -9.67 27.50
CA PRO A 258 20.27 -11.06 27.59
C PRO A 258 19.32 -11.93 28.41
N ASN A 259 18.64 -11.34 29.40
CA ASN A 259 17.75 -12.05 30.31
C ASN A 259 16.27 -11.79 29.95
N ILE A 260 15.54 -12.86 29.62
CA ILE A 260 14.11 -12.80 29.28
C ILE A 260 13.24 -12.33 30.44
N ALA A 261 13.66 -12.57 31.69
CA ALA A 261 12.91 -12.14 32.86
C ALA A 261 12.74 -10.61 32.92
N ASP A 262 13.63 -9.85 32.27
CA ASP A 262 13.62 -8.39 32.28
C ASP A 262 12.91 -7.78 31.05
N TRP A 263 12.16 -8.57 30.29
CA TRP A 263 11.53 -8.14 29.04
C TRP A 263 10.12 -7.59 29.20
N PHE A 264 9.38 -8.02 30.21
CA PHE A 264 7.93 -7.81 30.27
C PHE A 264 7.56 -6.56 31.05
N TYR A 265 6.50 -5.92 30.58
CA TYR A 265 5.89 -4.73 31.18
C TYR A 265 4.38 -4.91 31.17
N THR A 266 3.70 -4.25 32.10
CA THR A 266 2.24 -4.22 32.15
C THR A 266 1.75 -2.77 32.29
N PRO A 267 0.65 -2.37 31.64
CA PRO A 267 0.06 -1.07 31.87
C PRO A 267 -0.46 -0.97 33.31
N THR A 268 -0.14 0.13 33.98
CA THR A 268 -0.65 0.47 35.30
C THR A 268 -1.36 1.82 35.27
N TRP A 269 -2.25 2.05 36.23
CA TRP A 269 -2.99 3.29 36.35
C TRP A 269 -2.62 3.99 37.65
N GLN A 270 -2.05 5.19 37.52
CA GLN A 270 -1.69 6.02 38.65
C GLN A 270 -2.75 7.10 38.85
N GLN A 271 -3.25 7.22 40.09
CA GLN A 271 -4.20 8.28 40.41
C GLN A 271 -3.48 9.62 40.35
N ALA A 272 -3.91 10.50 39.44
CA ALA A 272 -3.35 11.82 39.24
C ALA A 272 -4.20 12.88 39.95
N ALA A 273 -3.55 13.99 40.32
CA ALA A 273 -4.26 15.17 40.78
C ALA A 273 -5.15 15.73 39.65
N ARG A 274 -6.14 16.55 40.02
CA ARG A 274 -6.92 17.29 39.02
C ARG A 274 -5.98 18.16 38.18
N PRO A 275 -6.25 18.29 36.87
CA PRO A 275 -5.38 19.03 36.00
C PRO A 275 -5.43 20.51 36.43
N THR A 276 -4.26 21.14 36.51
CA THR A 276 -4.12 22.55 36.85
C THR A 276 -3.64 23.29 35.61
N PRO A 277 -4.15 24.50 35.31
CA PRO A 277 -3.67 25.28 34.18
C PRO A 277 -2.15 25.45 34.24
N VAL A 278 -1.47 25.01 33.19
CA VAL A 278 -0.03 25.21 33.04
C VAL A 278 0.22 26.71 32.86
N ALA A 279 1.03 27.30 33.75
CA ALA A 279 1.18 28.75 33.87
C ALA A 279 1.65 29.46 32.58
N ASP A 280 2.42 28.75 31.74
CA ASP A 280 3.00 29.28 30.50
C ASP A 280 2.31 28.72 29.23
N ALA A 281 1.24 27.94 29.35
CA ALA A 281 0.52 27.43 28.18
C ALA A 281 -0.33 28.54 27.54
N GLU A 282 -0.23 28.70 26.22
CA GLU A 282 -1.16 29.58 25.51
C GLU A 282 -2.58 28.99 25.58
N PRO A 283 -3.59 29.78 25.95
CA PRO A 283 -4.95 29.32 25.94
C PRO A 283 -5.43 29.09 24.50
N VAL A 284 -6.18 28.01 24.29
CA VAL A 284 -6.84 27.72 23.02
C VAL A 284 -7.80 28.86 22.66
N LYS A 285 -7.67 29.40 21.44
CA LYS A 285 -8.46 30.54 20.95
C LYS A 285 -9.68 30.09 20.15
N HIS A 286 -9.56 29.00 19.41
CA HIS A 286 -10.59 28.42 18.54
C HIS A 286 -10.68 26.91 18.75
N TRP A 287 -11.79 26.48 19.37
CA TRP A 287 -12.13 25.08 19.50
C TRP A 287 -12.95 24.57 18.32
N LEU A 288 -12.60 23.38 17.83
CA LEU A 288 -13.43 22.58 16.92
C LEU A 288 -13.95 21.35 17.65
N PHE A 289 -15.27 21.25 17.80
CA PHE A 289 -15.95 20.16 18.49
C PHE A 289 -16.62 19.20 17.52
N PHE A 290 -16.26 17.92 17.58
CA PHE A 290 -17.03 16.84 16.95
C PHE A 290 -17.98 16.25 17.98
N LEU A 291 -19.28 16.54 17.83
CA LEU A 291 -20.28 16.35 18.89
C LEU A 291 -20.77 14.90 18.98
N ASP A 292 -20.76 14.34 20.19
CA ASP A 292 -21.43 13.07 20.50
C ASP A 292 -22.96 13.19 20.45
N GLU A 293 -23.61 12.05 20.27
CA GLU A 293 -25.08 11.95 20.24
C GLU A 293 -25.71 12.05 21.64
N ALA A 294 -24.91 11.92 22.70
CA ALA A 294 -25.38 11.93 24.07
C ALA A 294 -25.39 13.34 24.72
N GLY A 295 -24.97 14.37 23.97
CA GLY A 295 -25.08 15.78 24.33
C GLY A 295 -24.02 16.29 25.32
N VAL A 296 -22.95 15.54 25.59
CA VAL A 296 -21.85 15.99 26.46
C VAL A 296 -21.01 17.05 25.76
N GLY A 297 -20.68 16.83 24.50
CA GLY A 297 -19.92 17.72 23.63
C GLY A 297 -20.63 19.05 23.43
N GLN A 298 -21.96 19.05 23.29
CA GLN A 298 -22.72 20.30 23.17
C GLN A 298 -22.67 21.12 24.48
N GLN A 299 -22.71 20.46 25.63
CA GLN A 299 -22.57 21.13 26.93
C GLN A 299 -21.15 21.67 27.13
N LEU A 300 -20.12 20.91 26.74
CA LEU A 300 -18.72 21.34 26.78
C LEU A 300 -18.47 22.54 25.85
N ALA A 301 -18.91 22.46 24.60
CA ALA A 301 -18.83 23.55 23.62
C ALA A 301 -19.47 24.83 24.17
N THR A 302 -20.68 24.73 24.75
CA THR A 302 -21.38 25.87 25.36
C THR A 302 -20.58 26.46 26.54
N LYS A 303 -19.95 25.61 27.35
CA LYS A 303 -19.17 26.04 28.51
C LYS A 303 -17.86 26.73 28.10
N LEU A 304 -17.16 26.20 27.09
CA LEU A 304 -15.89 26.78 26.63
C LEU A 304 -16.08 28.03 25.76
N ALA A 305 -17.26 28.25 25.18
CA ALA A 305 -17.60 29.45 24.41
C ALA A 305 -17.49 30.77 25.21
N VAL A 306 -17.40 30.71 26.54
CA VAL A 306 -17.20 31.89 27.41
C VAL A 306 -15.78 32.46 27.29
N GLY A 307 -14.79 31.62 26.94
CA GLY A 307 -13.37 31.98 26.91
C GLY A 307 -12.66 31.82 25.57
N ALA A 308 -13.31 31.18 24.58
CA ALA A 308 -12.75 30.88 23.26
C ALA A 308 -13.85 30.88 22.19
N ALA A 309 -13.47 31.07 20.94
CA ALA A 309 -14.37 30.82 19.81
C ALA A 309 -14.60 29.31 19.68
N VAL A 310 -15.82 28.92 19.28
CA VAL A 310 -16.24 27.52 19.21
C VAL A 310 -16.91 27.26 17.88
N THR A 311 -16.41 26.25 17.18
CA THR A 311 -17.04 25.64 16.01
C THR A 311 -17.51 24.24 16.39
N THR A 312 -18.71 23.85 15.96
CA THR A 312 -19.24 22.51 16.18
C THR A 312 -19.51 21.78 14.86
N VAL A 313 -19.33 20.46 14.91
CA VAL A 313 -19.53 19.52 13.80
C VAL A 313 -20.43 18.39 14.27
N GLN A 314 -21.51 18.12 13.53
CA GLN A 314 -22.43 17.01 13.76
C GLN A 314 -22.37 16.01 12.60
N LYS A 315 -22.65 14.73 12.88
CA LYS A 315 -22.79 13.70 11.85
C LYS A 315 -24.07 13.93 11.03
N ALA A 316 -23.99 13.86 9.71
CA ALA A 316 -25.11 13.88 8.77
C ALA A 316 -24.76 13.12 7.48
N ASP A 317 -25.66 13.09 6.49
CA ASP A 317 -25.41 12.40 5.21
C ASP A 317 -24.43 13.14 4.28
N GLY A 318 -24.01 14.36 4.63
CA GLY A 318 -23.05 15.14 3.86
C GLY A 318 -22.71 16.50 4.46
N TYR A 319 -21.83 17.21 3.77
CA TYR A 319 -21.37 18.54 4.17
C TYR A 319 -22.48 19.60 4.09
N ALA A 320 -22.70 20.33 5.19
CA ALA A 320 -23.47 21.56 5.18
C ALA A 320 -23.00 22.55 6.26
N LYS A 321 -22.94 23.84 5.90
CA LYS A 321 -22.80 24.94 6.87
C LYS A 321 -24.19 25.36 7.34
N MET A 322 -24.57 24.97 8.55
CA MET A 322 -25.90 25.20 9.11
C MET A 322 -26.08 26.63 9.62
N ALA A 323 -25.03 27.15 10.26
CA ALA A 323 -24.93 28.53 10.75
C ALA A 323 -23.43 28.91 10.87
N ASP A 324 -23.14 30.14 11.25
CA ASP A 324 -21.76 30.52 11.56
C ASP A 324 -21.24 29.68 12.74
N GLY A 325 -20.13 28.98 12.52
CA GLY A 325 -19.53 28.06 13.49
C GLY A 325 -20.28 26.74 13.70
N GLN A 326 -21.27 26.39 12.85
CA GLN A 326 -21.99 25.12 12.97
C GLN A 326 -22.03 24.39 11.63
N TYR A 327 -21.50 23.17 11.61
CA TYR A 327 -21.35 22.35 10.41
C TYR A 327 -21.92 20.95 10.63
N THR A 328 -22.32 20.32 9.53
CA THR A 328 -22.58 18.89 9.46
C THR A 328 -21.66 18.26 8.42
N ILE A 329 -21.21 17.03 8.64
CA ILE A 329 -20.43 16.25 7.68
C ILE A 329 -20.84 14.78 7.70
N ASN A 330 -20.59 14.08 6.59
CA ASN A 330 -20.60 12.62 6.56
C ASN A 330 -19.27 12.08 7.09
N PRO A 331 -19.27 11.30 8.18
CA PRO A 331 -18.04 10.78 8.78
C PRO A 331 -17.28 9.79 7.89
N GLU A 332 -17.95 9.22 6.88
CA GLU A 332 -17.34 8.28 5.93
C GLU A 332 -16.82 8.93 4.65
N GLU A 333 -17.00 10.25 4.48
CA GLU A 333 -16.65 11.00 3.27
C GLU A 333 -15.45 11.94 3.52
N PRO A 334 -14.23 11.57 3.10
CA PRO A 334 -13.04 12.41 3.28
C PRO A 334 -13.17 13.82 2.67
N ALA A 335 -13.94 13.96 1.59
CA ALA A 335 -14.14 15.25 0.94
C ALA A 335 -14.84 16.27 1.85
N ASP A 336 -15.70 15.82 2.77
CA ASP A 336 -16.41 16.70 3.70
C ASP A 336 -15.46 17.31 4.74
N TYR A 337 -14.46 16.55 5.20
CA TYR A 337 -13.40 17.04 6.09
C TYR A 337 -12.54 18.11 5.40
N LEU A 338 -12.16 17.86 4.15
CA LEU A 338 -11.42 18.84 3.34
C LEU A 338 -12.22 20.12 3.14
N GLN A 339 -13.51 20.01 2.84
CA GLN A 339 -14.39 21.17 2.68
C GLN A 339 -14.54 21.93 4.00
N LEU A 340 -14.69 21.24 5.13
CA LEU A 340 -14.72 21.85 6.46
C LEU A 340 -13.43 22.65 6.74
N MET A 341 -12.26 22.07 6.52
CA MET A 341 -10.98 22.75 6.77
C MET A 341 -10.78 23.96 5.86
N ARG A 342 -11.21 23.88 4.59
CA ARG A 342 -11.18 25.02 3.66
C ARG A 342 -12.06 26.16 4.11
N ASP A 343 -13.29 25.87 4.54
CA ASP A 343 -14.22 26.90 5.02
C ASP A 343 -13.68 27.59 6.29
N LEU A 344 -13.10 26.83 7.23
CA LEU A 344 -12.48 27.39 8.44
C LEU A 344 -11.23 28.22 8.11
N SER A 345 -10.41 27.77 7.16
CA SER A 345 -9.24 28.50 6.66
C SER A 345 -9.63 29.84 6.02
N GLN A 346 -10.64 29.83 5.14
CA GLN A 346 -11.16 31.05 4.50
C GLN A 346 -11.78 32.02 5.50
N ALA A 347 -12.42 31.51 6.56
CA ALA A 347 -12.95 32.33 7.64
C ALA A 347 -11.88 32.85 8.62
N GLY A 348 -10.64 32.36 8.54
CA GLY A 348 -9.57 32.68 9.49
C GLY A 348 -9.79 32.07 10.88
N THR A 349 -10.56 30.98 10.96
CA THR A 349 -10.97 30.31 12.20
C THR A 349 -10.48 28.87 12.25
N LEU A 350 -9.30 28.57 11.70
CA LEU A 350 -8.66 27.26 11.89
C LEU A 350 -8.47 27.00 13.39
N PRO A 351 -8.72 25.76 13.86
CA PRO A 351 -8.64 25.47 15.27
C PRO A 351 -7.19 25.41 15.76
N ASP A 352 -6.97 25.86 17.00
CA ASP A 352 -5.80 25.55 17.83
C ASP A 352 -6.16 24.57 18.97
N GLY A 353 -7.44 24.17 19.06
CA GLY A 353 -7.91 23.06 19.87
C GLY A 353 -9.01 22.24 19.18
N ILE A 354 -8.91 20.92 19.26
CA ILE A 354 -9.91 19.96 18.78
C ILE A 354 -10.40 19.15 19.97
N ALA A 355 -11.72 19.06 20.11
CA ALA A 355 -12.38 18.16 21.03
C ALA A 355 -13.22 17.18 20.20
N TYR A 356 -12.76 15.94 20.13
CA TYR A 356 -13.32 14.89 19.29
C TYR A 356 -14.08 13.89 20.15
N LEU A 357 -15.42 13.98 20.16
CA LEU A 357 -16.28 13.21 21.07
C LEU A 357 -17.14 12.15 20.37
N TRP A 358 -17.01 11.93 19.06
CA TRP A 358 -17.79 10.88 18.39
C TRP A 358 -17.65 9.47 19.00
N PRO A 359 -16.50 9.05 19.57
CA PRO A 359 -16.41 7.75 20.26
C PRO A 359 -17.19 7.67 21.58
N LEU A 360 -17.63 8.81 22.12
CA LEU A 360 -18.42 8.88 23.34
C LEU A 360 -19.88 8.52 23.03
N SER A 361 -20.37 7.43 23.62
CA SER A 361 -21.75 6.98 23.44
C SER A 361 -22.47 6.90 24.78
N ASP A 362 -23.80 6.99 24.77
CA ASP A 362 -24.58 6.75 25.98
C ASP A 362 -24.55 5.27 26.39
N ASN A 363 -24.96 4.97 27.64
CA ASN A 363 -25.18 3.60 28.11
C ASN A 363 -26.51 3.01 27.58
N GLY A 364 -26.84 3.24 26.32
CA GLY A 364 -27.93 2.54 25.63
C GLY A 364 -27.72 1.02 25.62
N PRO A 365 -28.72 0.24 25.17
CA PRO A 365 -28.51 -1.19 24.97
C PRO A 365 -27.33 -1.41 24.03
N LEU A 366 -26.43 -2.33 24.38
CA LEU A 366 -25.28 -2.68 23.55
C LEU A 366 -25.78 -3.06 22.15
N ALA A 367 -25.29 -2.36 21.14
CA ALA A 367 -25.53 -2.72 19.76
C ALA A 367 -24.93 -4.11 19.48
N PRO A 368 -25.45 -4.85 18.47
CA PRO A 368 -24.77 -6.05 17.99
C PRO A 368 -23.30 -5.75 17.69
N ALA A 369 -22.39 -6.68 18.04
CA ALA A 369 -20.95 -6.47 17.95
C ALA A 369 -20.49 -5.97 16.56
N SER A 370 -21.09 -6.46 15.48
CA SER A 370 -20.78 -6.02 14.10
C SER A 370 -21.16 -4.55 13.84
N ALA A 371 -22.32 -4.10 14.34
CA ALA A 371 -22.76 -2.72 14.20
C ALA A 371 -21.96 -1.77 15.09
N ALA A 372 -21.65 -2.20 16.33
CA ALA A 372 -20.78 -1.46 17.23
C ALA A 372 -19.38 -1.27 16.61
N LEU A 373 -18.80 -2.33 16.04
CA LEU A 373 -17.52 -2.27 15.36
C LEU A 373 -17.55 -1.32 14.15
N GLN A 374 -18.56 -1.43 13.28
CA GLN A 374 -18.65 -0.54 12.11
C GLN A 374 -18.74 0.92 12.53
N SER A 375 -19.57 1.22 13.53
CA SER A 375 -19.66 2.57 14.09
C SER A 375 -18.33 3.04 14.67
N ALA A 376 -17.61 2.18 15.39
CA ALA A 376 -16.32 2.53 15.97
C ALA A 376 -15.21 2.67 14.92
N GLN A 377 -15.20 1.88 13.85
CA GLN A 377 -14.25 2.09 12.74
C GLN A 377 -14.43 3.48 12.14
N THR A 378 -15.67 3.92 11.94
CA THR A 378 -15.98 5.26 11.43
C THR A 378 -15.68 6.34 12.47
N ASP A 379 -16.25 6.24 13.66
CA ASP A 379 -16.22 7.28 14.70
C ASP A 379 -14.88 7.34 15.43
N ALA A 380 -14.24 6.21 15.73
CA ALA A 380 -13.00 6.15 16.49
C ALA A 380 -11.74 6.17 15.62
N PHE A 381 -11.79 5.65 14.38
CA PHE A 381 -10.59 5.56 13.54
C PHE A 381 -10.63 6.46 12.30
N TYR A 382 -11.51 6.18 11.33
CA TYR A 382 -11.51 6.85 10.03
C TYR A 382 -11.76 8.35 10.15
N GLY A 383 -12.68 8.78 11.02
CA GLY A 383 -12.93 10.21 11.21
C GLY A 383 -11.72 10.99 11.70
N GLN A 384 -10.85 10.38 12.53
CA GLN A 384 -9.59 10.99 12.96
C GLN A 384 -8.54 10.99 11.84
N LEU A 385 -8.45 9.89 11.08
CA LEU A 385 -7.56 9.79 9.91
C LEU A 385 -7.88 10.89 8.88
N PHE A 386 -9.15 11.02 8.49
CA PHE A 386 -9.59 12.00 7.49
C PHE A 386 -9.43 13.44 8.01
N LEU A 387 -9.70 13.68 9.29
CA LEU A 387 -9.46 14.98 9.91
C LEU A 387 -7.98 15.36 9.91
N ALA A 388 -7.08 14.43 10.25
CA ALA A 388 -5.64 14.67 10.22
C ALA A 388 -5.14 14.98 8.80
N GLN A 389 -5.59 14.22 7.80
CA GLN A 389 -5.29 14.47 6.38
C GLN A 389 -5.78 15.85 5.90
N ALA A 390 -6.99 16.24 6.31
CA ALA A 390 -7.58 17.52 5.92
C ALA A 390 -6.90 18.71 6.59
N LEU A 391 -6.46 18.57 7.85
CA LEU A 391 -5.71 19.60 8.57
C LEU A 391 -4.33 19.81 7.96
N ALA A 392 -3.61 18.73 7.65
CA ALA A 392 -2.30 18.79 7.04
C ALA A 392 -2.31 19.48 5.66
N ASP A 393 -3.39 19.33 4.88
CA ASP A 393 -3.59 20.04 3.60
C ASP A 393 -3.65 21.58 3.75
N GLN A 394 -3.95 22.09 4.96
CA GLN A 394 -3.92 23.54 5.22
C GLN A 394 -2.51 24.10 5.41
N GLY A 395 -1.50 23.25 5.63
CA GLY A 395 -0.09 23.65 5.80
C GLY A 395 0.18 24.50 7.04
N SER A 396 -0.72 24.50 8.04
CA SER A 396 -0.51 25.21 9.31
C SER A 396 0.43 24.41 10.21
N ASN A 397 1.36 25.10 10.87
CA ASN A 397 2.24 24.54 11.90
C ASN A 397 1.98 25.18 13.27
N THR A 398 0.80 25.77 13.47
CA THR A 398 0.41 26.34 14.76
C THR A 398 0.23 25.21 15.78
N PRO A 399 0.70 25.37 17.03
CA PRO A 399 0.45 24.39 18.09
C PRO A 399 -1.04 24.05 18.20
N LEU A 400 -1.37 22.76 18.16
CA LEU A 400 -2.73 22.24 18.16
C LEU A 400 -2.91 21.25 19.30
N GLN A 401 -3.90 21.49 20.17
CA GLN A 401 -4.32 20.53 21.19
C GLN A 401 -5.44 19.66 20.65
N TRP A 402 -5.35 18.35 20.74
CA TRP A 402 -6.36 17.43 20.21
C TRP A 402 -6.77 16.40 21.27
N TYR A 403 -7.98 16.56 21.81
CA TYR A 403 -8.55 15.68 22.80
C TYR A 403 -9.56 14.72 22.15
N VAL A 404 -9.38 13.42 22.36
CA VAL A 404 -10.31 12.37 21.96
C VAL A 404 -11.01 11.85 23.21
N VAL A 405 -12.33 11.96 23.26
CA VAL A 405 -13.12 11.54 24.43
C VAL A 405 -13.88 10.26 24.10
N SER A 406 -13.68 9.23 24.91
CA SER A 406 -14.35 7.93 24.82
C SER A 406 -14.95 7.52 26.17
N ASN A 407 -15.68 6.42 26.23
CA ASN A 407 -16.12 5.81 27.48
C ASN A 407 -16.00 4.29 27.48
N HIS A 408 -15.60 3.75 28.64
CA HIS A 408 -15.47 2.31 28.94
C HIS A 408 -14.61 1.51 27.95
N MET A 409 -13.64 2.17 27.33
CA MET A 409 -12.66 1.57 26.41
C MET A 409 -11.46 0.97 27.14
N GLN A 410 -11.15 1.47 28.34
CA GLN A 410 -9.95 1.10 29.09
C GLN A 410 -10.30 0.51 30.45
N GLN A 411 -9.56 -0.53 30.85
CA GLN A 411 -9.64 -1.12 32.18
C GLN A 411 -8.83 -0.27 33.17
N VAL A 412 -9.53 0.43 34.07
CA VAL A 412 -8.93 1.22 35.14
C VAL A 412 -9.29 0.59 36.49
N ALA A 413 -8.29 0.41 37.36
CA ALA A 413 -8.48 -0.15 38.70
C ALA A 413 -9.25 -1.50 38.72
N GLY A 414 -9.03 -2.34 37.71
CA GLY A 414 -9.59 -3.69 37.61
C GLY A 414 -11.06 -3.77 37.14
N GLU A 415 -11.67 -2.66 36.74
CA GLU A 415 -13.00 -2.69 36.11
C GLU A 415 -12.94 -3.38 34.73
N PRO A 416 -14.04 -3.95 34.23
CA PRO A 416 -14.04 -4.56 32.89
C PRO A 416 -13.99 -3.50 31.78
N VAL A 417 -13.33 -3.84 30.67
CA VAL A 417 -13.54 -3.14 29.39
C VAL A 417 -14.91 -3.53 28.86
N VAL A 418 -15.70 -2.55 28.43
CA VAL A 418 -17.05 -2.76 27.87
C VAL A 418 -17.07 -2.54 26.36
N HIS A 419 -16.22 -1.63 25.87
CA HIS A 419 -16.19 -1.19 24.47
C HIS A 419 -14.79 -1.30 23.87
N ALA A 420 -14.31 -2.53 23.63
CA ALA A 420 -12.97 -2.72 23.06
C ALA A 420 -12.85 -2.12 21.65
N GLU A 421 -13.95 -2.08 20.87
CA GLU A 421 -13.98 -1.50 19.54
C GLU A 421 -13.56 -0.02 19.51
N LYS A 422 -13.77 0.71 20.61
CA LYS A 422 -13.38 2.13 20.71
C LYS A 422 -11.87 2.31 20.81
N ALA A 423 -11.12 1.28 21.23
CA ALA A 423 -9.66 1.32 21.37
C ALA A 423 -8.94 1.56 20.03
N LEU A 424 -9.65 1.42 18.91
CA LEU A 424 -9.20 1.89 17.60
C LEU A 424 -8.79 3.38 17.62
N ALA A 425 -9.37 4.22 18.50
CA ALA A 425 -9.00 5.62 18.66
C ALA A 425 -7.57 5.84 19.15
N LEU A 426 -6.96 4.86 19.84
CA LEU A 426 -5.62 5.00 20.40
C LEU A 426 -4.53 5.00 19.33
N GLY A 427 -4.76 4.38 18.17
CA GLY A 427 -3.83 4.43 17.04
C GLY A 427 -3.61 5.87 16.53
N PRO A 428 -4.67 6.58 16.09
CA PRO A 428 -4.60 7.99 15.74
C PRO A 428 -4.02 8.86 16.85
N VAL A 429 -4.47 8.70 18.10
CA VAL A 429 -3.93 9.46 19.25
C VAL A 429 -2.40 9.31 19.32
N LYS A 430 -1.88 8.10 19.20
CA LYS A 430 -0.45 7.83 19.33
C LYS A 430 0.36 8.29 18.12
N VAL A 431 -0.14 8.11 16.90
CA VAL A 431 0.64 8.30 15.67
C VAL A 431 0.57 9.73 15.13
N ILE A 432 -0.55 10.44 15.30
CA ILE A 432 -0.70 11.84 14.82
C ILE A 432 0.38 12.75 15.43
N ALA A 433 0.64 12.66 16.73
CA ALA A 433 1.65 13.50 17.39
C ALA A 433 3.09 13.17 16.96
N GLN A 434 3.32 11.98 16.39
CA GLN A 434 4.64 11.53 15.94
C GLN A 434 4.93 12.01 14.52
N GLU A 435 3.90 12.08 13.67
CA GLU A 435 4.01 12.59 12.29
C GLU A 435 3.81 14.11 12.18
N TYR A 436 3.06 14.71 13.10
CA TYR A 436 2.80 16.15 13.13
C TYR A 436 3.30 16.75 14.45
N PRO A 437 4.59 17.18 14.55
CA PRO A 437 5.20 17.60 15.81
C PRO A 437 4.58 18.82 16.49
N HIS A 438 3.71 19.56 15.80
CA HIS A 438 2.97 20.70 16.34
C HIS A 438 1.62 20.29 16.94
N VAL A 439 1.21 19.03 16.83
CA VAL A 439 -0.05 18.49 17.34
C VAL A 439 0.24 17.70 18.62
N CYS A 440 -0.42 18.07 19.71
CA CYS A 440 -0.44 17.30 20.95
C CYS A 440 -1.79 16.58 21.05
N THR A 441 -1.76 15.25 21.09
CA THR A 441 -2.95 14.41 21.17
C THR A 441 -3.14 13.87 22.58
N HIS A 442 -4.41 13.70 22.98
CA HIS A 442 -4.81 13.19 24.28
C HIS A 442 -5.99 12.24 24.13
N SER A 443 -5.95 11.09 24.79
CA SER A 443 -7.10 10.21 24.97
C SER A 443 -7.67 10.41 26.37
N VAL A 444 -8.96 10.69 26.48
CA VAL A 444 -9.67 10.85 27.76
C VAL A 444 -10.83 9.86 27.81
N ASP A 445 -10.63 8.73 28.50
CA ASP A 445 -11.67 7.72 28.66
C ASP A 445 -12.48 7.93 29.95
N VAL A 446 -13.80 7.94 29.86
CA VAL A 446 -14.67 8.30 31.00
C VAL A 446 -15.58 7.15 31.40
N ALA A 447 -15.91 7.06 32.69
CA ALA A 447 -17.07 6.29 33.10
C ALA A 447 -18.33 7.06 32.72
N TRP A 448 -19.26 6.41 32.00
CA TRP A 448 -20.53 7.03 31.68
C TRP A 448 -21.38 7.22 32.94
N PRO A 449 -21.91 8.43 33.20
CA PRO A 449 -22.69 8.69 34.41
C PRO A 449 -24.01 7.91 34.38
N THR A 450 -24.36 7.29 35.51
CA THR A 450 -25.75 6.87 35.75
C THR A 450 -26.65 8.10 35.68
N ARG A 451 -27.84 8.00 35.07
CA ARG A 451 -28.69 9.10 34.52
C ARG A 451 -29.16 10.19 35.52
N THR A 452 -28.30 10.78 36.34
CA THR A 452 -28.60 11.99 37.11
C THR A 452 -27.95 13.18 36.43
N ALA A 453 -28.72 14.25 36.20
CA ALA A 453 -28.21 15.50 35.60
C ALA A 453 -26.99 16.07 36.34
N ARG A 454 -26.90 15.81 37.65
CA ARG A 454 -25.76 16.21 38.48
C ARG A 454 -24.46 15.50 38.09
N GLN A 455 -24.50 14.18 37.85
CA GLN A 455 -23.30 13.41 37.46
C GLN A 455 -22.84 13.77 36.05
N THR A 456 -23.77 13.98 35.11
CA THR A 456 -23.43 14.49 33.77
C THR A 456 -22.81 15.88 33.83
N SER A 457 -23.35 16.80 34.65
CA SER A 457 -22.74 18.11 34.87
C SER A 457 -21.34 18.02 35.48
N GLN A 458 -21.11 17.09 36.41
CA GLN A 458 -19.79 16.86 37.00
C GLN A 458 -18.78 16.37 35.96
N LEU A 459 -19.19 15.46 35.08
CA LEU A 459 -18.35 14.99 33.98
C LEU A 459 -17.98 16.14 33.03
N VAL A 460 -18.96 16.96 32.64
CA VAL A 460 -18.72 18.17 31.82
C VAL A 460 -17.75 19.12 32.53
N ASP A 461 -17.85 19.29 33.84
CA ASP A 461 -16.92 20.11 34.61
C ASP A 461 -15.49 19.55 34.60
N GLN A 462 -15.33 18.23 34.72
CA GLN A 462 -14.03 17.55 34.68
C GLN A 462 -13.39 17.66 33.30
N LEU A 463 -14.14 17.36 32.24
CA LEU A 463 -13.66 17.44 30.87
C LEU A 463 -13.30 18.88 30.48
N ALA A 464 -14.11 19.87 30.87
CA ALA A 464 -13.77 21.27 30.64
C ALA A 464 -12.46 21.68 31.34
N ALA A 465 -12.23 21.21 32.57
CA ALA A 465 -10.98 21.46 33.28
C ALA A 465 -9.78 20.78 32.60
N GLU A 466 -9.95 19.57 32.06
CA GLU A 466 -8.90 18.86 31.31
C GLU A 466 -8.51 19.62 30.03
N LEU A 467 -9.50 19.98 29.20
CA LEU A 467 -9.29 20.69 27.94
C LEU A 467 -8.64 22.07 28.13
N GLN A 468 -8.88 22.72 29.27
CA GLN A 468 -8.32 24.04 29.58
C GLN A 468 -6.96 24.00 30.30
N ALA A 469 -6.53 22.84 30.79
CA ALA A 469 -5.33 22.77 31.60
C ALA A 469 -4.04 22.82 30.79
N GLY A 470 -4.05 22.37 29.53
CA GLY A 470 -2.86 22.24 28.70
C GLY A 470 -1.88 21.19 29.25
N SER A 471 -2.40 20.11 29.85
CA SER A 471 -1.58 19.01 30.35
C SER A 471 -0.87 18.30 29.21
N SER A 472 0.34 17.80 29.47
CA SER A 472 1.08 16.92 28.55
C SER A 472 0.73 15.43 28.72
N ASP A 473 -0.19 15.10 29.63
CA ASP A 473 -0.57 13.70 29.87
C ASP A 473 -1.36 13.16 28.69
N GLU A 474 -0.87 12.09 28.07
CA GLU A 474 -1.42 11.60 26.80
C GLU A 474 -2.64 10.67 26.99
N ILE A 475 -2.54 9.68 27.88
CA ILE A 475 -3.61 8.68 28.11
C ILE A 475 -4.17 8.84 29.52
N ILE A 476 -5.41 9.33 29.57
CA ILE A 476 -6.10 9.75 30.79
C ILE A 476 -7.42 9.00 30.91
N ALA A 477 -7.81 8.69 32.15
CA ALA A 477 -9.13 8.20 32.44
C ALA A 477 -9.80 8.91 33.62
N TYR A 478 -11.11 9.13 33.53
CA TYR A 478 -11.93 9.64 34.62
C TYR A 478 -12.87 8.56 35.13
N ARG A 479 -12.75 8.22 36.42
CA ARG A 479 -13.61 7.27 37.14
C ARG A 479 -14.18 7.93 38.38
N GLY A 480 -15.46 8.29 38.32
CA GLY A 480 -16.09 9.12 39.34
C GLY A 480 -15.37 10.47 39.46
N GLN A 481 -14.82 10.78 40.63
CA GLN A 481 -14.07 12.04 40.84
C GLN A 481 -12.55 11.91 40.63
N SER A 482 -12.06 10.70 40.38
CA SER A 482 -10.64 10.41 40.25
C SER A 482 -10.19 10.52 38.80
N ARG A 483 -9.11 11.26 38.59
CA ARG A 483 -8.34 11.29 37.35
C ARG A 483 -7.23 10.25 37.47
N TRP A 484 -7.03 9.49 36.40
CA TRP A 484 -6.01 8.46 36.30
C TRP A 484 -5.16 8.71 35.07
N GLN A 485 -3.88 8.42 35.18
CA GLN A 485 -2.92 8.47 34.08
C GLN A 485 -2.34 7.07 33.87
N GLN A 486 -2.23 6.66 32.62
CA GLN A 486 -1.60 5.40 32.27
C GLN A 486 -0.08 5.50 32.45
N SER A 487 0.50 4.47 33.04
CA SER A 487 1.94 4.26 33.18
C SER A 487 2.26 2.81 32.84
N TYR A 488 3.55 2.44 32.88
CA TYR A 488 4.01 1.08 32.66
C TYR A 488 5.01 0.69 33.74
N GLU A 489 4.83 -0.51 34.27
CA GLU A 489 5.73 -1.08 35.27
C GLU A 489 6.35 -2.37 34.74
N ALA A 490 7.62 -2.59 35.07
CA ALA A 490 8.32 -3.82 34.72
C ALA A 490 7.70 -4.99 35.48
N LEU A 491 7.44 -6.08 34.76
CA LEU A 491 6.88 -7.31 35.29
C LEU A 491 7.93 -8.43 35.18
N PRO A 492 8.82 -8.59 36.18
CA PRO A 492 9.85 -9.62 36.12
C PRO A 492 9.24 -11.02 36.17
N LEU A 493 9.64 -11.91 35.26
CA LEU A 493 9.27 -13.32 35.36
C LEU A 493 10.06 -13.99 36.49
N SER A 494 9.38 -14.64 37.43
CA SER A 494 10.04 -15.53 38.40
C SER A 494 10.25 -16.93 37.81
N GLU A 495 11.34 -17.60 38.23
CA GLU A 495 11.65 -18.99 37.84
C GLU A 495 10.56 -20.00 38.27
N GLU A 496 9.73 -19.66 39.26
CA GLU A 496 8.64 -20.50 39.75
C GLU A 496 7.52 -20.73 38.69
N HIS A 497 7.42 -19.88 37.67
CA HIS A 497 6.38 -19.99 36.63
C HIS A 497 6.64 -21.09 35.58
N GLU A 498 7.87 -21.57 35.41
CA GLU A 498 8.17 -22.65 34.44
C GLU A 498 7.44 -23.96 34.76
N ALA A 499 7.11 -24.18 36.05
CA ALA A 499 6.41 -25.37 36.51
C ALA A 499 4.90 -25.39 36.20
N GLN A 500 4.33 -24.33 35.61
CA GLN A 500 2.89 -24.14 35.40
C GLN A 500 2.50 -23.86 33.94
N SER A 501 3.24 -24.40 32.97
CA SER A 501 2.91 -24.21 31.54
C SER A 501 1.53 -24.77 31.18
N LEU A 502 0.74 -23.97 30.46
CA LEU A 502 -0.52 -24.39 29.83
C LEU A 502 -0.29 -25.23 28.55
N LEU A 503 0.95 -25.30 28.08
CA LEU A 503 1.30 -26.11 26.91
C LEU A 503 1.34 -27.59 27.28
N LYS A 504 0.58 -28.40 26.55
CA LYS A 504 0.38 -29.83 26.80
C LYS A 504 1.18 -30.64 25.79
N VAL A 505 1.84 -31.70 26.26
CA VAL A 505 2.44 -32.70 25.36
C VAL A 505 1.34 -33.32 24.49
N GLY A 506 1.50 -33.24 23.17
CA GLY A 506 0.47 -33.64 22.19
C GLY A 506 -0.80 -32.79 22.21
N GLY A 507 -0.73 -31.55 22.73
CA GLY A 507 -1.81 -30.57 22.68
C GLY A 507 -2.15 -30.14 21.26
N VAL A 508 -3.40 -29.74 21.03
CA VAL A 508 -3.89 -29.28 19.71
C VAL A 508 -3.95 -27.76 19.68
N TYR A 509 -3.17 -27.14 18.80
CA TYR A 509 -3.05 -25.68 18.73
C TYR A 509 -3.36 -25.15 17.33
N LEU A 510 -4.29 -24.19 17.26
CA LEU A 510 -4.57 -23.43 16.04
C LEU A 510 -3.69 -22.18 16.01
N ILE A 511 -2.97 -21.99 14.91
CA ILE A 511 -2.13 -20.81 14.68
C ILE A 511 -2.61 -20.12 13.40
N THR A 512 -3.29 -18.99 13.56
CA THR A 512 -3.69 -18.19 12.39
C THR A 512 -2.50 -17.43 11.86
N GLY A 513 -2.32 -17.36 10.54
CA GLY A 513 -1.06 -16.86 9.97
C GLY A 513 0.11 -17.79 10.29
N GLY A 514 -0.17 -19.08 10.49
CA GLY A 514 0.79 -20.08 10.98
C GLY A 514 1.95 -20.39 10.03
N THR A 515 1.84 -19.97 8.76
CA THR A 515 2.96 -20.03 7.80
C THR A 515 3.70 -18.70 7.64
N GLY A 516 3.33 -17.67 8.42
CA GLY A 516 4.05 -16.41 8.51
C GLY A 516 5.17 -16.47 9.55
N GLY A 517 6.10 -15.50 9.54
CA GLY A 517 7.33 -15.56 10.34
C GLY A 517 7.12 -15.83 11.85
N LEU A 518 6.25 -15.06 12.52
CA LEU A 518 5.98 -15.26 13.96
C LEU A 518 5.21 -16.55 14.23
N GLY A 519 4.14 -16.80 13.46
CA GLY A 519 3.32 -18.01 13.62
C GLY A 519 4.14 -19.28 13.44
N LEU A 520 5.09 -19.27 12.50
CA LEU A 520 5.99 -20.38 12.26
C LEU A 520 6.96 -20.60 13.43
N LYS A 521 7.54 -19.55 14.01
CA LYS A 521 8.42 -19.72 15.19
C LYS A 521 7.68 -20.29 16.40
N VAL A 522 6.42 -19.91 16.57
CA VAL A 522 5.55 -20.52 17.59
C VAL A 522 5.30 -21.99 17.26
N ALA A 523 4.98 -22.31 16.01
CA ALA A 523 4.82 -23.70 15.56
C ALA A 523 6.08 -24.55 15.80
N GLU A 524 7.27 -24.03 15.45
CA GLU A 524 8.55 -24.70 15.66
C GLU A 524 8.78 -24.98 17.14
N HIS A 525 8.58 -23.98 18.01
CA HIS A 525 8.71 -24.14 19.44
C HIS A 525 7.75 -25.20 20.00
N LEU A 526 6.49 -25.21 19.56
CA LEU A 526 5.49 -26.18 19.99
C LEU A 526 5.78 -27.60 19.47
N ALA A 527 6.34 -27.72 18.26
CA ALA A 527 6.77 -29.00 17.72
C ALA A 527 7.90 -29.60 18.56
N GLU A 528 8.93 -28.80 18.86
CA GLU A 528 10.13 -29.25 19.57
C GLU A 528 9.90 -29.53 21.06
N THR A 529 9.09 -28.70 21.73
CA THR A 529 8.95 -28.77 23.21
C THR A 529 7.85 -29.72 23.65
N VAL A 530 6.74 -29.77 22.94
CA VAL A 530 5.54 -30.51 23.36
C VAL A 530 5.00 -31.45 22.29
N GLN A 531 5.67 -31.61 21.14
CA GLN A 531 5.25 -32.52 20.06
C GLN A 531 3.77 -32.28 19.68
N ALA A 532 3.43 -31.00 19.51
CA ALA A 532 2.07 -30.54 19.31
C ALA A 532 1.41 -31.09 18.03
N LYS A 533 0.08 -31.11 18.04
CA LYS A 533 -0.76 -31.20 16.85
C LYS A 533 -1.09 -29.78 16.39
N LEU A 534 -0.56 -29.39 15.24
CA LEU A 534 -0.58 -28.00 14.78
C LEU A 534 -1.59 -27.83 13.65
N VAL A 535 -2.53 -26.90 13.82
CA VAL A 535 -3.41 -26.43 12.76
C VAL A 535 -2.92 -25.07 12.30
N LEU A 536 -2.40 -24.99 11.08
CA LEU A 536 -1.84 -23.75 10.52
C LEU A 536 -2.80 -23.21 9.45
N THR A 537 -3.27 -21.97 9.63
CA THR A 537 -4.07 -21.31 8.58
C THR A 537 -3.26 -20.27 7.81
N ALA A 538 -3.56 -20.19 6.51
CA ALA A 538 -3.04 -19.17 5.60
C ALA A 538 -4.03 -18.95 4.46
N ARG A 539 -3.96 -17.81 3.78
CA ARG A 539 -4.89 -17.48 2.67
C ARG A 539 -4.66 -18.34 1.42
N THR A 540 -3.41 -18.75 1.16
CA THR A 540 -3.05 -19.51 -0.05
C THR A 540 -3.03 -21.01 0.24
N GLU A 541 -3.79 -21.78 -0.53
CA GLU A 541 -3.83 -23.23 -0.44
C GLU A 541 -2.49 -23.88 -0.84
N LEU A 542 -2.12 -24.96 -0.15
CA LEU A 542 -1.00 -25.81 -0.56
C LEU A 542 -1.50 -26.90 -1.51
N PRO A 543 -0.71 -27.32 -2.50
CA PRO A 543 -1.08 -28.44 -3.35
C PRO A 543 -1.29 -29.71 -2.49
N PRO A 544 -2.03 -30.71 -2.99
CA PRO A 544 -2.23 -31.98 -2.26
C PRO A 544 -0.89 -32.62 -1.87
N ARG A 545 -0.80 -33.16 -0.65
CA ARG A 545 0.43 -33.76 -0.10
C ARG A 545 1.10 -34.78 -1.04
N ALA A 546 0.31 -35.57 -1.77
CA ALA A 546 0.82 -36.56 -2.72
C ALA A 546 1.65 -35.94 -3.88
N GLY A 547 1.45 -34.66 -4.19
CA GLY A 547 2.15 -33.94 -5.25
C GLY A 547 3.36 -33.13 -4.78
N TRP A 548 3.66 -33.08 -3.48
CA TRP A 548 4.71 -32.20 -2.94
C TRP A 548 6.11 -32.50 -3.48
N ALA A 549 6.47 -33.78 -3.61
CA ALA A 549 7.77 -34.17 -4.16
C ALA A 549 7.95 -33.64 -5.59
N ASN A 550 6.95 -33.87 -6.45
CA ASN A 550 6.96 -33.38 -7.84
C ASN A 550 6.96 -31.84 -7.89
N TRP A 551 6.26 -31.17 -6.96
CA TRP A 551 6.26 -29.72 -6.88
C TRP A 551 7.65 -29.17 -6.58
N LEU A 552 8.32 -29.71 -5.56
CA LEU A 552 9.65 -29.27 -5.13
C LEU A 552 10.73 -29.54 -6.19
N GLU A 553 10.60 -30.58 -7.00
CA GLU A 553 11.51 -30.87 -8.12
C GLU A 553 11.29 -29.92 -9.31
N GLY A 554 10.06 -29.47 -9.55
CA GLY A 554 9.69 -28.64 -10.71
C GLY A 554 9.79 -27.12 -10.49
N HIS A 555 9.98 -26.65 -9.25
CA HIS A 555 9.94 -25.23 -8.90
C HIS A 555 11.21 -24.77 -8.19
N LYS A 556 11.53 -23.47 -8.29
CA LYS A 556 12.69 -22.87 -7.63
C LYS A 556 12.60 -23.01 -6.10
N GLU A 557 13.75 -23.08 -5.42
CA GLU A 557 13.78 -23.21 -3.96
C GLU A 557 13.12 -22.04 -3.22
N ASN A 558 13.28 -20.81 -3.76
CA ASN A 558 12.74 -19.58 -3.21
C ASN A 558 11.27 -19.31 -3.60
N ASP A 559 10.61 -20.23 -4.31
CA ASP A 559 9.17 -20.15 -4.54
C ASP A 559 8.39 -20.19 -3.21
N GLY A 560 7.32 -19.39 -3.10
CA GLY A 560 6.56 -19.24 -1.86
C GLY A 560 5.86 -20.53 -1.42
N ILE A 561 5.37 -21.35 -2.35
CA ILE A 561 4.74 -22.63 -2.05
C ILE A 561 5.80 -23.65 -1.65
N SER A 562 6.93 -23.72 -2.39
CA SER A 562 8.06 -24.60 -2.05
C SER A 562 8.60 -24.33 -0.64
N ARG A 563 8.76 -23.06 -0.22
CA ARG A 563 9.17 -22.71 1.15
C ARG A 563 8.19 -23.23 2.20
N ARG A 564 6.89 -23.02 1.99
CA ARG A 564 5.84 -23.46 2.93
C ARG A 564 5.75 -24.98 3.04
N ILE A 565 5.90 -25.71 1.93
CA ILE A 565 5.98 -27.18 1.95
C ILE A 565 7.15 -27.64 2.84
N ARG A 566 8.34 -27.07 2.64
CA ARG A 566 9.52 -27.42 3.45
C ARG A 566 9.36 -27.07 4.93
N GLN A 567 8.72 -25.94 5.25
CA GLN A 567 8.39 -25.55 6.62
C GLN A 567 7.51 -26.60 7.30
N VAL A 568 6.46 -27.08 6.62
CA VAL A 568 5.60 -28.14 7.16
C VAL A 568 6.38 -29.43 7.37
N GLN A 569 7.21 -29.84 6.41
CA GLN A 569 8.06 -31.03 6.55
C GLN A 569 9.06 -30.90 7.71
N ALA A 570 9.59 -29.71 7.98
CA ALA A 570 10.48 -29.45 9.10
C ALA A 570 9.76 -29.59 10.46
N LEU A 571 8.54 -29.06 10.58
CA LEU A 571 7.71 -29.22 11.77
C LEU A 571 7.38 -30.70 12.04
N GLU A 572 7.06 -31.45 10.99
CA GLU A 572 6.80 -32.90 11.09
C GLU A 572 8.05 -33.67 11.49
N ALA A 573 9.22 -33.30 10.95
CA ALA A 573 10.51 -33.88 11.34
C ALA A 573 10.87 -33.58 12.80
N ALA A 574 10.44 -32.44 13.34
CA ALA A 574 10.58 -32.07 14.75
C ALA A 574 9.60 -32.83 15.68
N GLY A 575 8.66 -33.60 15.12
CA GLY A 575 7.76 -34.48 15.87
C GLY A 575 6.32 -33.97 16.00
N ALA A 576 5.95 -32.88 15.32
CA ALA A 576 4.56 -32.41 15.27
C ALA A 576 3.72 -33.18 14.24
N GLU A 577 2.41 -33.20 14.46
CA GLU A 577 1.42 -33.58 13.43
C GLU A 577 0.80 -32.30 12.87
N VAL A 578 0.91 -32.05 11.56
CA VAL A 578 0.56 -30.74 10.98
C VAL A 578 -0.63 -30.84 10.02
N LEU A 579 -1.66 -30.04 10.28
CA LEU A 579 -2.79 -29.80 9.40
C LEU A 579 -2.73 -28.36 8.87
N VAL A 580 -2.51 -28.19 7.57
CA VAL A 580 -2.51 -26.86 6.93
C VAL A 580 -3.82 -26.65 6.20
N LEU A 581 -4.53 -25.57 6.52
CA LEU A 581 -5.83 -25.23 5.95
C LEU A 581 -5.80 -23.85 5.31
N ALA A 582 -6.36 -23.75 4.11
CA ALA A 582 -6.56 -22.46 3.45
C ALA A 582 -7.79 -21.79 4.06
N ALA A 583 -7.60 -20.65 4.73
CA ALA A 583 -8.68 -19.88 5.30
C ALA A 583 -8.28 -18.41 5.47
N ASP A 584 -9.21 -17.51 5.16
CA ASP A 584 -9.18 -16.15 5.64
C ASP A 584 -9.78 -16.08 7.05
N VAL A 585 -9.05 -15.49 7.99
CA VAL A 585 -9.50 -15.35 9.38
C VAL A 585 -10.73 -14.44 9.50
N THR A 586 -10.94 -13.55 8.54
CA THR A 586 -12.11 -12.67 8.51
C THR A 586 -13.35 -13.35 7.93
N ASP A 587 -13.21 -14.52 7.32
CA ASP A 587 -14.31 -15.30 6.77
C ASP A 587 -14.78 -16.34 7.80
N ARG A 588 -15.98 -16.09 8.31
CA ARG A 588 -16.62 -16.94 9.32
C ARG A 588 -16.85 -18.37 8.85
N GLU A 589 -17.25 -18.59 7.59
CA GLU A 589 -17.55 -19.94 7.08
C GLU A 589 -16.27 -20.75 6.87
N GLN A 590 -15.22 -20.11 6.36
CA GLN A 590 -13.90 -20.73 6.23
C GLN A 590 -13.34 -21.10 7.60
N MET A 591 -13.42 -20.21 8.58
CA MET A 591 -12.94 -20.49 9.94
C MET A 591 -13.79 -21.55 10.67
N ALA A 592 -15.10 -21.59 10.45
CA ALA A 592 -15.94 -22.68 10.95
C ALA A 592 -15.53 -24.04 10.36
N THR A 593 -15.15 -24.06 9.08
CA THR A 593 -14.61 -25.25 8.41
C THR A 593 -13.28 -25.68 9.04
N VAL A 594 -12.38 -24.73 9.33
CA VAL A 594 -11.11 -24.98 10.03
C VAL A 594 -11.35 -25.68 11.37
N LEU A 595 -12.26 -25.17 12.19
CA LEU A 595 -12.56 -25.77 13.50
C LEU A 595 -13.20 -27.15 13.36
N THR A 596 -14.13 -27.31 12.41
CA THR A 596 -14.77 -28.61 12.15
C THR A 596 -13.74 -29.66 11.75
N GLN A 597 -12.82 -29.32 10.85
CA GLN A 597 -11.73 -30.22 10.42
C GLN A 597 -10.72 -30.48 11.53
N THR A 598 -10.42 -29.48 12.36
CA THR A 598 -9.56 -29.62 13.54
C THR A 598 -10.11 -30.66 14.51
N VAL A 599 -11.39 -30.54 14.88
CA VAL A 599 -12.05 -31.48 15.78
C VAL A 599 -12.19 -32.87 15.14
N ALA A 600 -12.50 -32.93 13.84
CA ALA A 600 -12.59 -34.21 13.13
C ALA A 600 -11.26 -34.96 13.09
N GLN A 601 -10.14 -34.26 12.91
CA GLN A 601 -8.80 -34.85 12.82
C GLN A 601 -8.21 -35.15 14.21
N PHE A 602 -8.33 -34.23 15.16
CA PHE A 602 -7.59 -34.29 16.43
C PHE A 602 -8.46 -34.47 17.68
N GLY A 603 -9.78 -34.36 17.55
CA GLY A 603 -10.77 -34.61 18.60
C GLY A 603 -10.99 -33.46 19.59
N ARG A 604 -10.11 -32.46 19.64
CA ARG A 604 -10.20 -31.28 20.54
C ARG A 604 -9.38 -30.10 20.00
N LEU A 605 -9.48 -28.96 20.67
CA LEU A 605 -8.63 -27.78 20.47
C LEU A 605 -8.24 -27.24 21.86
N ASP A 606 -6.95 -27.22 22.18
CA ASP A 606 -6.45 -26.85 23.51
C ASP A 606 -6.09 -25.35 23.62
N GLY A 607 -5.58 -24.73 22.54
CA GLY A 607 -5.24 -23.30 22.54
C GLY A 607 -5.20 -22.67 21.15
N VAL A 608 -5.33 -21.34 21.09
CA VAL A 608 -5.26 -20.57 19.84
C VAL A 608 -4.18 -19.48 19.94
N PHE A 609 -3.34 -19.39 18.92
CA PHE A 609 -2.41 -18.29 18.70
C PHE A 609 -2.87 -17.48 17.47
N HIS A 610 -3.35 -16.28 17.70
CA HIS A 610 -3.77 -15.38 16.64
C HIS A 610 -2.60 -14.51 16.17
N ALA A 611 -1.82 -15.03 15.22
CA ALA A 611 -0.68 -14.35 14.60
C ALA A 611 -0.97 -13.82 13.19
N ALA A 612 -2.24 -13.83 12.76
CA ALA A 612 -2.62 -13.30 11.45
C ALA A 612 -2.61 -11.76 11.48
N GLY A 613 -2.06 -11.17 10.43
CA GLY A 613 -1.95 -9.72 10.32
C GLY A 613 -1.09 -9.34 9.13
N GLY A 614 -1.30 -8.12 8.63
CA GLY A 614 -0.45 -7.47 7.66
C GLY A 614 -0.11 -6.06 8.12
N VAL A 615 0.86 -5.46 7.42
CA VAL A 615 1.19 -4.04 7.51
C VAL A 615 1.00 -3.42 6.14
N SER A 616 0.68 -2.14 6.13
CA SER A 616 0.55 -1.33 4.90
C SER A 616 1.08 0.06 5.20
N ASP A 617 2.30 0.12 5.73
CA ASP A 617 2.86 1.34 6.32
C ASP A 617 2.88 2.49 5.30
N ALA A 618 2.32 3.63 5.72
CA ALA A 618 2.29 4.85 4.94
C ALA A 618 2.08 6.02 5.90
N GLN A 619 2.75 7.14 5.62
CA GLN A 619 2.46 8.39 6.33
C GLN A 619 0.96 8.71 6.24
N ILE A 620 0.40 9.33 7.27
CA ILE A 620 -1.02 9.67 7.39
C ILE A 620 -1.52 10.35 6.11
N GLN A 621 -0.74 11.25 5.52
CA GLN A 621 -1.12 11.97 4.29
C GLN A 621 -1.32 11.07 3.06
N LEU A 622 -0.62 9.94 3.01
CA LEU A 622 -0.64 8.98 1.90
C LEU A 622 -1.46 7.74 2.21
N LYS A 623 -1.98 7.63 3.44
CA LYS A 623 -2.71 6.46 3.89
C LYS A 623 -4.07 6.38 3.20
N ASP A 624 -4.27 5.35 2.39
CA ASP A 624 -5.54 5.10 1.73
C ASP A 624 -6.49 4.24 2.59
N ARG A 625 -7.79 4.36 2.28
CA ARG A 625 -8.85 3.67 3.04
C ARG A 625 -8.76 2.14 2.91
N GLN A 626 -8.39 1.63 1.74
CA GLN A 626 -8.35 0.18 1.51
C GLN A 626 -7.17 -0.44 2.26
N GLY A 627 -5.97 0.17 2.19
CA GLY A 627 -4.81 -0.27 2.95
C GLY A 627 -5.06 -0.28 4.45
N ALA A 628 -5.73 0.76 4.98
CA ALA A 628 -6.13 0.79 6.39
C ALA A 628 -7.16 -0.28 6.74
N ALA A 629 -8.17 -0.50 5.88
CA ALA A 629 -9.17 -1.55 6.08
C ALA A 629 -8.54 -2.94 6.13
N ASP A 630 -7.60 -3.23 5.22
CA ASP A 630 -6.92 -4.52 5.14
C ASP A 630 -6.09 -4.83 6.39
N VAL A 631 -5.40 -3.82 6.95
CA VAL A 631 -4.64 -3.95 8.20
C VAL A 631 -5.55 -4.19 9.40
N LEU A 632 -6.65 -3.44 9.50
CA LEU A 632 -7.64 -3.61 10.57
C LEU A 632 -8.33 -4.98 10.49
N ALA A 633 -8.69 -5.44 9.29
CA ALA A 633 -9.56 -6.60 9.09
C ALA A 633 -9.03 -7.87 9.79
N ALA A 634 -7.76 -8.22 9.58
CA ALA A 634 -7.19 -9.46 10.12
C ALA A 634 -7.18 -9.49 11.66
N LYS A 635 -6.85 -8.36 12.31
CA LYS A 635 -6.70 -8.26 13.76
C LYS A 635 -8.02 -7.94 14.47
N VAL A 636 -8.89 -7.18 13.81
CA VAL A 636 -10.14 -6.71 14.42
C VAL A 636 -11.27 -7.67 14.08
N SER A 637 -11.67 -7.73 12.81
CA SER A 637 -12.75 -8.61 12.35
C SER A 637 -12.38 -10.09 12.53
N GLY A 638 -11.14 -10.47 12.24
CA GLY A 638 -10.65 -11.84 12.44
C GLY A 638 -10.72 -12.31 13.90
N THR A 639 -10.39 -11.44 14.85
CA THR A 639 -10.51 -11.76 16.28
C THR A 639 -11.97 -11.94 16.71
N LEU A 640 -12.89 -11.12 16.20
CA LEU A 640 -14.32 -11.28 16.49
C LEU A 640 -14.89 -12.59 15.92
N VAL A 641 -14.49 -12.97 14.70
CA VAL A 641 -14.85 -14.27 14.11
C VAL A 641 -14.34 -15.42 14.97
N LEU A 642 -13.07 -15.36 15.42
CA LEU A 642 -12.51 -16.36 16.32
C LEU A 642 -13.30 -16.42 17.63
N ALA A 643 -13.58 -15.28 18.26
CA ALA A 643 -14.31 -15.22 19.53
C ALA A 643 -15.71 -15.84 19.43
N GLU A 644 -16.45 -15.51 18.35
CA GLU A 644 -17.76 -16.11 18.09
C GLU A 644 -17.68 -17.63 17.97
N LEU A 645 -16.75 -18.13 17.15
CA LEU A 645 -16.66 -19.56 16.85
C LEU A 645 -16.04 -20.39 17.98
N LEU A 646 -15.23 -19.78 18.84
CA LEU A 646 -14.60 -20.43 19.98
C LEU A 646 -15.47 -20.42 21.25
N ALA A 647 -16.60 -19.71 21.24
CA ALA A 647 -17.48 -19.53 22.40
C ALA A 647 -17.86 -20.86 23.06
N ASP A 648 -18.23 -21.87 22.26
CA ASP A 648 -18.66 -23.20 22.73
C ASP A 648 -17.51 -24.23 22.84
N ILE A 649 -16.26 -23.82 22.62
CA ILE A 649 -15.08 -24.70 22.72
C ILE A 649 -14.37 -24.45 24.05
N GLU A 650 -14.21 -25.51 24.85
CA GLU A 650 -13.36 -25.49 26.04
C GLU A 650 -11.90 -25.32 25.61
N LEU A 651 -11.39 -24.10 25.75
CA LEU A 651 -10.05 -23.68 25.34
C LEU A 651 -9.25 -23.24 26.56
N ASP A 652 -7.99 -23.66 26.68
CA ASP A 652 -7.14 -23.25 27.80
C ASP A 652 -6.77 -21.76 27.69
N PHE A 653 -6.49 -21.27 26.47
CA PHE A 653 -6.13 -19.88 26.22
C PHE A 653 -6.37 -19.42 24.77
N LEU A 654 -6.57 -18.11 24.60
CA LEU A 654 -6.48 -17.38 23.34
C LEU A 654 -5.36 -16.34 23.45
N ALA A 655 -4.27 -16.52 22.69
CA ALA A 655 -3.14 -15.62 22.65
C ALA A 655 -3.17 -14.75 21.39
N LEU A 656 -3.39 -13.44 21.56
CA LEU A 656 -3.46 -12.45 20.50
C LEU A 656 -2.09 -11.79 20.30
N PHE A 657 -1.56 -11.84 19.08
CA PHE A 657 -0.26 -11.25 18.79
C PHE A 657 -0.45 -9.78 18.43
N SER A 658 -0.30 -8.94 19.45
CA SER A 658 -0.35 -7.50 19.35
C SER A 658 1.05 -6.93 19.04
N SER A 659 1.25 -5.63 19.22
CA SER A 659 2.51 -4.95 18.91
C SER A 659 2.73 -3.74 19.83
N ILE A 660 4.00 -3.50 20.16
CA ILE A 660 4.44 -2.29 20.87
C ILE A 660 4.06 -0.98 20.13
N SER A 661 3.71 -1.05 18.85
CA SER A 661 3.19 0.10 18.08
C SER A 661 1.92 0.70 18.70
N ALA A 662 1.07 -0.11 19.34
CA ALA A 662 -0.12 0.36 20.07
C ALA A 662 0.23 1.25 21.28
N ILE A 663 1.45 1.10 21.80
CA ILE A 663 1.96 1.85 22.96
C ILE A 663 2.82 3.04 22.53
N THR A 664 3.66 2.83 21.51
CA THR A 664 4.72 3.79 21.13
C THR A 664 4.34 4.71 19.98
N GLY A 665 3.32 4.36 19.18
CA GLY A 665 2.87 5.20 18.06
C GLY A 665 3.90 5.33 16.95
N ILE A 666 4.32 4.23 16.33
CA ILE A 666 5.32 4.28 15.26
C ILE A 666 4.77 5.09 14.06
N SER A 667 5.56 6.05 13.57
CA SER A 667 5.23 6.84 12.37
C SER A 667 4.97 5.91 11.17
N GLY A 668 3.93 6.21 10.40
CA GLY A 668 3.46 5.41 9.26
C GLY A 668 2.50 4.27 9.63
N GLN A 669 2.25 4.03 10.92
CA GLN A 669 1.51 2.86 11.43
C GLN A 669 0.19 3.22 12.12
N ILE A 670 -0.51 4.26 11.66
CA ILE A 670 -1.75 4.75 12.30
C ILE A 670 -2.83 3.67 12.46
N ASP A 671 -3.04 2.85 11.43
CA ASP A 671 -3.99 1.74 11.39
C ASP A 671 -3.48 0.50 12.12
N TYR A 672 -2.19 0.18 11.99
CA TYR A 672 -1.58 -0.96 12.66
C TYR A 672 -1.55 -0.75 14.18
N ALA A 673 -1.22 0.45 14.65
CA ALA A 673 -1.32 0.82 16.07
C ALA A 673 -2.78 0.72 16.57
N ALA A 674 -3.76 1.18 15.78
CA ALA A 674 -5.18 1.06 16.11
C ALA A 674 -5.63 -0.40 16.23
N ALA A 675 -5.27 -1.24 15.25
CA ALA A 675 -5.61 -2.65 15.21
C ALA A 675 -5.08 -3.41 16.45
N ASN A 676 -3.84 -3.12 16.86
CA ASN A 676 -3.22 -3.74 18.01
C ASN A 676 -3.77 -3.18 19.35
N ALA A 677 -4.10 -1.89 19.41
CA ALA A 677 -4.81 -1.32 20.57
C ALA A 677 -6.18 -1.98 20.78
N PHE A 678 -6.90 -2.31 19.70
CA PHE A 678 -8.11 -3.12 19.77
C PHE A 678 -7.85 -4.52 20.37
N LEU A 679 -6.82 -5.24 19.93
CA LEU A 679 -6.48 -6.57 20.48
C LEU A 679 -6.25 -6.51 22.00
N ASN A 680 -5.55 -5.47 22.46
CA ASN A 680 -5.28 -5.25 23.88
C ASN A 680 -6.58 -5.05 24.68
N ALA A 681 -7.46 -4.16 24.21
CA ALA A 681 -8.74 -3.91 24.87
C ALA A 681 -9.67 -5.14 24.81
N PHE A 682 -9.67 -5.85 23.68
CA PHE A 682 -10.48 -7.04 23.45
C PHE A 682 -10.09 -8.17 24.39
N ALA A 683 -8.78 -8.39 24.63
CA ALA A 683 -8.33 -9.41 25.58
C ALA A 683 -8.92 -9.19 26.98
N HIS A 684 -8.91 -7.95 27.47
CA HIS A 684 -9.50 -7.60 28.76
C HIS A 684 -11.02 -7.73 28.78
N GLN A 685 -11.70 -7.35 27.69
CA GLN A 685 -13.15 -7.50 27.57
C GLN A 685 -13.54 -8.98 27.61
N GLN A 686 -12.92 -9.81 26.77
CA GLN A 686 -13.22 -11.24 26.64
C GLN A 686 -13.01 -11.95 27.98
N MET A 687 -11.86 -11.72 28.65
CA MET A 687 -11.58 -12.27 29.97
C MET A 687 -12.66 -11.91 31.01
N ALA A 688 -13.20 -10.70 30.95
CA ALA A 688 -14.25 -10.27 31.88
C ALA A 688 -15.62 -10.90 31.57
N GLU A 689 -15.89 -11.22 30.30
CA GLU A 689 -17.16 -11.76 29.85
C GLU A 689 -17.30 -13.27 30.09
N ASP A 690 -16.30 -14.07 29.71
CA ASP A 690 -16.37 -15.54 29.77
C ASP A 690 -15.38 -16.19 30.74
N GLY A 691 -14.44 -15.42 31.31
CA GLY A 691 -13.41 -15.91 32.22
C GLY A 691 -12.30 -16.73 31.55
N ARG A 692 -12.33 -16.89 30.22
CA ARG A 692 -11.30 -17.60 29.44
C ARG A 692 -10.03 -16.77 29.44
N LEU A 693 -8.88 -17.42 29.61
CA LEU A 693 -7.59 -16.73 29.52
C LEU A 693 -7.39 -16.20 28.09
N THR A 694 -7.59 -14.90 27.90
CA THR A 694 -7.32 -14.21 26.64
C THR A 694 -6.22 -13.18 26.90
N ILE A 695 -5.08 -13.32 26.25
CA ILE A 695 -3.92 -12.45 26.46
C ILE A 695 -3.51 -11.79 25.15
N ALA A 696 -3.30 -10.49 25.17
CA ALA A 696 -2.66 -9.77 24.09
C ALA A 696 -1.19 -9.51 24.45
N ILE A 697 -0.28 -9.82 23.52
CA ILE A 697 1.16 -9.66 23.73
C ILE A 697 1.68 -8.60 22.77
N ASP A 698 2.10 -7.46 23.31
CA ASP A 698 2.66 -6.35 22.55
C ASP A 698 4.13 -6.61 22.19
N TRP A 699 4.36 -7.34 21.10
CA TRP A 699 5.69 -7.68 20.66
C TRP A 699 6.49 -6.45 20.20
N GLY A 700 7.75 -6.37 20.64
CA GLY A 700 8.75 -5.48 20.07
C GLY A 700 9.32 -6.00 18.74
N ALA A 701 10.42 -5.41 18.27
CA ALA A 701 11.07 -5.85 17.03
C ALA A 701 11.68 -7.26 17.20
N TRP A 702 11.41 -8.15 16.25
CA TRP A 702 12.03 -9.47 16.12
C TRP A 702 13.16 -9.38 15.10
N GLN A 703 14.35 -9.91 15.43
CA GLN A 703 15.56 -9.77 14.60
C GLN A 703 15.58 -10.68 13.37
N GLU A 704 14.97 -11.87 13.45
CA GLU A 704 15.13 -12.94 12.44
C GLU A 704 13.83 -13.29 11.69
N VAL A 705 12.66 -12.92 12.23
CA VAL A 705 11.36 -13.22 11.64
C VAL A 705 10.35 -12.09 11.85
N GLY A 706 9.28 -12.07 11.07
CA GLY A 706 8.14 -11.18 11.28
C GLY A 706 8.13 -9.92 10.45
N MET A 707 7.14 -9.06 10.71
CA MET A 707 6.92 -7.85 9.91
C MET A 707 8.07 -6.86 10.05
N ALA A 708 8.71 -6.73 11.22
CA ALA A 708 9.90 -5.88 11.35
C ALA A 708 11.05 -6.33 10.43
N VAL A 709 11.21 -7.64 10.22
CA VAL A 709 12.22 -8.18 9.28
C VAL A 709 11.75 -8.05 7.84
N GLN A 710 10.47 -8.29 7.56
CA GLN A 710 9.94 -8.17 6.21
C GLN A 710 9.91 -6.72 5.73
N THR A 711 9.49 -5.78 6.58
CA THR A 711 9.58 -4.33 6.37
C THR A 711 11.03 -3.88 6.35
N ALA A 712 11.92 -4.42 7.19
CA ALA A 712 13.35 -4.13 7.07
C ALA A 712 13.98 -4.72 5.80
N VAL A 713 13.48 -5.81 5.23
CA VAL A 713 13.90 -6.34 3.93
C VAL A 713 13.29 -5.50 2.80
N GLU A 714 12.03 -5.11 2.91
CA GLU A 714 11.31 -4.21 2.00
C GLU A 714 11.84 -2.77 2.04
N LEU A 715 12.50 -2.35 3.12
CA LEU A 715 13.19 -1.06 3.27
C LEU A 715 14.73 -1.21 3.19
N GLY A 716 15.26 -2.41 2.96
CA GLY A 716 16.70 -2.72 2.87
C GLY A 716 17.55 -2.49 4.15
N LEU A 717 16.92 -2.39 5.31
CA LEU A 717 17.51 -2.22 6.64
C LEU A 717 18.06 -3.53 7.28
N ILE A 718 17.58 -4.71 6.86
CA ILE A 718 18.17 -6.01 7.20
C ILE A 718 18.80 -6.61 5.95
N GLU A 719 20.02 -7.09 6.11
CA GLU A 719 20.80 -7.76 5.07
C GLU A 719 20.21 -9.13 4.76
N ASP A 720 19.38 -9.21 3.72
CA ASP A 720 19.29 -10.45 2.95
C ASP A 720 20.50 -10.49 2.00
N GLU A 721 21.69 -10.83 2.54
CA GLU A 721 22.94 -10.90 1.77
C GLU A 721 22.83 -11.85 0.56
N ALA A 722 21.84 -12.76 0.56
CA ALA A 722 21.64 -13.73 -0.50
C ALA A 722 20.92 -13.17 -1.75
N SER A 723 20.26 -12.00 -1.66
CA SER A 723 19.46 -11.41 -2.74
C SER A 723 19.78 -9.95 -3.09
N ALA A 724 20.54 -9.24 -2.25
CA ALA A 724 20.91 -7.84 -2.48
C ALA A 724 22.09 -7.69 -3.45
N ILE A 725 21.93 -6.84 -4.47
CA ILE A 725 23.00 -6.44 -5.39
C ILE A 725 23.51 -5.06 -4.94
N ALA A 726 24.81 -4.95 -4.66
CA ALA A 726 25.43 -3.66 -4.32
C ALA A 726 25.38 -2.73 -5.54
N VAL A 727 24.95 -1.49 -5.31
CA VAL A 727 24.83 -0.46 -6.35
C VAL A 727 25.92 0.58 -6.14
N ASP A 728 26.63 0.93 -7.20
CA ASP A 728 27.62 2.03 -7.16
C ASP A 728 26.92 3.36 -7.50
N TYR A 729 26.06 3.82 -6.58
CA TYR A 729 25.34 5.10 -6.71
C TYR A 729 25.45 5.93 -5.42
N PRO A 730 25.59 7.27 -5.48
CA PRO A 730 25.87 8.10 -4.29
C PRO A 730 24.83 8.07 -3.15
N PHE A 731 23.59 7.65 -3.45
CA PHE A 731 22.44 7.69 -2.54
C PHE A 731 21.65 6.38 -2.48
N ILE A 732 22.13 5.33 -3.13
CA ILE A 732 21.51 4.01 -3.12
C ILE A 732 22.63 3.00 -2.92
N ASP A 733 22.60 2.33 -1.77
CA ASP A 733 23.59 1.32 -1.43
C ASP A 733 23.27 -0.02 -2.13
N ARG A 734 21.97 -0.32 -2.35
CA ARG A 734 21.49 -1.67 -2.69
C ARG A 734 20.29 -1.68 -3.63
N TRP A 735 20.20 -2.74 -4.43
CA TRP A 735 19.06 -3.09 -5.27
C TRP A 735 18.63 -4.54 -4.99
N TYR A 736 17.32 -4.76 -4.92
CA TYR A 736 16.66 -6.05 -4.74
C TYR A 736 15.70 -6.31 -5.90
N GLU A 737 15.90 -7.42 -6.61
CA GLU A 737 15.02 -7.88 -7.69
C GLU A 737 13.87 -8.70 -7.07
N LYS A 738 12.62 -8.19 -7.11
CA LYS A 738 11.42 -8.95 -6.73
C LYS A 738 10.64 -9.37 -7.98
N ALA A 739 9.70 -10.31 -7.81
CA ALA A 739 8.91 -10.87 -8.92
C ALA A 739 8.06 -9.82 -9.66
N ASP A 740 7.62 -8.77 -8.94
CA ASP A 740 6.63 -7.80 -9.41
C ASP A 740 7.17 -6.35 -9.45
N GLU A 741 8.32 -6.08 -8.83
CA GLU A 741 8.93 -4.75 -8.71
C GLU A 741 10.44 -4.82 -8.46
N ASP A 742 11.17 -3.76 -8.81
CA ASP A 742 12.55 -3.54 -8.38
C ASP A 742 12.55 -2.63 -7.15
N LEU A 743 13.26 -3.02 -6.10
CA LEU A 743 13.38 -2.25 -4.86
C LEU A 743 14.81 -1.73 -4.72
N PHE A 744 14.96 -0.42 -4.55
CA PHE A 744 16.24 0.20 -4.24
C PHE A 744 16.24 0.70 -2.79
N ALA A 745 17.35 0.50 -2.08
CA ALA A 745 17.45 0.88 -0.68
C ALA A 745 18.80 1.52 -0.35
N THR A 746 18.77 2.46 0.58
CA THR A 746 19.96 3.05 1.18
C THR A 746 19.75 3.19 2.68
N ARG A 747 20.80 2.97 3.46
CA ARG A 747 20.80 3.30 4.88
C ARG A 747 21.49 4.63 5.08
N PHE A 748 20.69 5.68 5.09
CA PHE A 748 21.17 7.03 5.35
C PHE A 748 21.96 7.12 6.66
N SER A 749 23.19 7.61 6.54
CA SER A 749 24.11 7.77 7.66
C SER A 749 24.83 9.10 7.52
N ASN A 750 24.90 9.82 8.64
CA ASN A 750 25.64 11.08 8.74
C ASN A 750 27.15 10.90 8.50
N GLU A 751 27.68 9.67 8.59
CA GLU A 751 29.10 9.40 8.37
C GLU A 751 29.39 8.96 6.93
N ALA A 752 28.44 8.24 6.30
CA ALA A 752 28.64 7.67 4.96
C ALA A 752 28.09 8.57 3.84
N HIS A 753 27.11 9.44 4.14
CA HIS A 753 26.42 10.25 3.14
C HIS A 753 26.70 11.74 3.35
N TRP A 754 27.56 12.29 2.50
CA TRP A 754 27.95 13.70 2.50
C TRP A 754 26.74 14.65 2.52
N LEU A 755 25.67 14.28 1.82
CA LEU A 755 24.43 15.06 1.74
C LEU A 755 23.79 15.29 3.12
N LEU A 756 23.86 14.31 4.02
CA LEU A 756 23.30 14.42 5.38
C LEU A 756 24.30 15.03 6.35
N ASP A 757 25.59 14.77 6.15
CA ASP A 757 26.64 15.37 6.96
C ASP A 757 26.67 16.90 6.78
N GLU A 758 26.56 17.36 5.53
CA GLU A 758 26.68 18.77 5.17
C GLU A 758 25.36 19.56 5.32
N HIS A 759 24.21 18.88 5.53
CA HIS A 759 22.91 19.53 5.66
C HIS A 759 22.26 19.18 7.00
N ARG A 760 22.42 20.06 7.99
CA ARG A 760 21.93 19.86 9.36
C ARG A 760 21.18 21.09 9.87
N ILE A 761 20.06 20.88 10.56
CA ILE A 761 19.36 21.97 11.27
C ILE A 761 20.05 22.30 12.59
N ARG A 762 19.64 23.43 13.20
CA ARG A 762 20.14 23.97 14.47
C ARG A 762 20.09 22.98 15.65
N GLY A 763 19.33 21.89 15.55
CA GLY A 763 19.26 20.80 16.54
C GLY A 763 20.21 19.62 16.29
N GLY A 764 21.05 19.66 15.25
CA GLY A 764 21.94 18.55 14.87
C GLY A 764 21.28 17.48 13.99
N ASN A 765 19.96 17.56 13.78
CA ASN A 765 19.25 16.65 12.88
C ASN A 765 19.70 16.92 11.45
N ALA A 766 20.14 15.87 10.76
CA ALA A 766 20.41 15.92 9.34
C ALA A 766 19.09 16.07 8.57
N LEU A 767 19.16 16.77 7.45
CA LEU A 767 18.04 16.97 6.55
C LEU A 767 18.46 16.64 5.13
N ILE A 768 17.58 15.99 4.38
CA ILE A 768 17.76 15.86 2.94
C ILE A 768 17.32 17.20 2.33
N PRO A 769 18.23 17.99 1.73
CA PRO A 769 17.84 19.23 1.08
C PRO A 769 16.93 18.92 -0.11
N GLY A 770 16.14 19.89 -0.58
CA GLY A 770 15.23 19.69 -1.72
C GLY A 770 15.90 19.08 -2.96
N THR A 771 17.17 19.39 -3.20
CA THR A 771 18.00 18.81 -4.26
C THR A 771 18.33 17.34 -4.04
N GLY A 772 18.38 16.87 -2.79
CA GLY A 772 18.57 15.46 -2.45
C GLY A 772 17.42 14.58 -2.91
N TYR A 773 16.19 15.06 -2.83
CA TYR A 773 15.02 14.36 -3.39
C TYR A 773 15.08 14.23 -4.90
N LEU A 774 15.61 15.24 -5.61
CA LEU A 774 15.78 15.19 -7.07
C LEU A 774 16.82 14.15 -7.48
N GLU A 775 17.93 14.04 -6.75
CA GLU A 775 18.97 13.04 -7.06
C GLU A 775 18.55 11.63 -6.63
N LEU A 776 17.68 11.48 -5.63
CA LEU A 776 17.01 10.20 -5.30
C LEU A 776 16.02 9.76 -6.38
N VAL A 777 15.31 10.70 -7.01
CA VAL A 777 14.40 10.42 -8.14
C VAL A 777 15.17 10.11 -9.43
N ARG A 778 16.38 10.64 -9.56
CA ARG A 778 17.28 10.36 -10.69
C ARG A 778 17.91 8.96 -10.59
N ALA A 779 18.15 8.51 -9.37
CA ALA A 779 18.68 7.19 -9.04
C ALA A 779 17.66 6.10 -9.40
#